data_AF-A0A556U061-F1
#
_entry.id   AF-A0A556U061-F1
#
_cell.length_a   1.000
_cell.length_b   1.000
_cell.length_c   1.000
_cell.angle_alpha   90.00
_cell.angle_beta   90.00
_cell.angle_gamma   90.00
#
_symmetry.space_group_name_H-M   'P 1'
#
loop_
_entity.id
_entity.type
_entity.pdbx_description
1 polymer ?
#
loop_
_entity_poly.entity_id
_entity_poly.type
_entity_poly.pdbx_seq_one_letter_code
_entity_poly.pdbx_strand_id
1 'polypeptide(L)'
;MKETIIADCRKSDVWKIMMLDSFTTRLLSSCCKMSDLMSEGITIVEDLFKNREPVLEMKAIYFMSPTVQCVDAFINDFKLKPKYKSAYIYFTDYCPDELFNKMKLFCAKHIKVCKEINISFLPLEAQSISDQIVSLCATLDEYPGVRYRKDSVGDYAKLLAELVDNKLARHYELDENSKKKEKTQAQLIIVDRGFDPVSPILHELTYQAMAYDLIPINNDTYKYKGKDGSEKEALLNENDELWMKLRHMHIAEVTAQIPKLVKEISANKKQPDGKISIGGLAQLMKQMPSFRKQVAQKTVHLTLAEDCMNKFQSSVEKLCKAEQDLAVGSDVEGQKVKDPMRTLLPILLHPHSTYDKIRAVLLYIFSLNGTTDENLNKLIQHVKIETEREYITNWKELGVPINSSSSFFSSRKPSRRDRSQEEMYNLSRWVPVIKDVMEDALDNKLDTRDWPHQSECPSAWNGSRAVSARQKHKPSSPDDYRSASRLIIFILGGVSYSEMRCAYEVTKANKSCEVIIGSTHVLTPTSMLDDIRDLSKKPIETFTLRSDNELDEEALQLTQQLLASNPDFATLWNYRREILLHLETVKEEEELQKLYEAELLFIESCLKVNPKSYGSWHHRGWVSSRLPKPDWKRELSLFHCWDYRRFVVKESGVSAEQELQYTEHLISSNFSNYSSWHYRSTLLPLLFAPQPDPPKRLLLCLEYELVQNAVFTDPNDQSAWFYYRWLLGRGCLLTVILLMRALDPLGHEKETLAHFHTLKEVDPMRSAYYSDLCSKFMIENTILKMEYAEVRVFSLSDKNLSMLCHLDQLLLVTHINLCSNQLVTLPQQVAMLQCLEVLEADDNTIETLEGLHCLPRLEEVSLKNNQISKVSDLLPLATCPKLTRLDLRGNPVTVKNQAEISELLPSLTELLL
;
A
#
# COMPACT_ATOMS: atom_id res chain seq x y z
N MET A 1 -11.60 -0.28 -0.02
CA MET A 1 -10.49 0.12 -0.93
C MET A 1 -9.92 -1.02 -1.76
N LYS A 2 -9.39 -2.11 -1.15
CA LYS A 2 -8.80 -3.26 -1.87
C LYS A 2 -9.80 -4.00 -2.77
N GLU A 3 -11.10 -3.94 -2.46
CA GLU A 3 -12.14 -4.48 -3.33
C GLU A 3 -12.69 -3.45 -4.34
N THR A 4 -12.65 -2.15 -4.04
CA THR A 4 -13.30 -1.12 -4.86
C THR A 4 -12.40 -0.57 -5.97
N ILE A 5 -11.17 -0.19 -5.63
CA ILE A 5 -10.20 0.39 -6.58
C ILE A 5 -9.51 -0.73 -7.35
N ILE A 6 -9.07 -1.75 -6.60
CA ILE A 6 -8.24 -2.85 -7.10
C ILE A 6 -9.05 -3.87 -7.92
N ALA A 7 -10.34 -4.11 -7.64
CA ALA A 7 -11.13 -5.04 -8.46
C ALA A 7 -11.40 -4.52 -9.88
N ASP A 8 -11.57 -3.21 -10.08
CA ASP A 8 -11.63 -2.63 -11.44
C ASP A 8 -10.24 -2.62 -12.12
N CYS A 9 -9.14 -2.73 -11.35
CA CYS A 9 -7.79 -2.93 -11.90
C CYS A 9 -7.60 -4.31 -12.52
N ARG A 10 -8.28 -5.35 -12.00
CA ARG A 10 -8.18 -6.74 -12.48
C ARG A 10 -8.86 -7.01 -13.82
N LYS A 11 -9.80 -6.16 -14.26
CA LYS A 11 -10.57 -6.38 -15.51
C LYS A 11 -9.76 -6.26 -16.80
N SER A 12 -8.46 -5.96 -16.73
CA SER A 12 -7.59 -6.04 -17.91
C SER A 12 -6.22 -6.57 -17.54
N ASP A 13 -5.72 -7.56 -18.27
CA ASP A 13 -4.38 -8.18 -18.16
C ASP A 13 -3.20 -7.25 -18.48
N VAL A 14 -3.44 -5.93 -18.45
CA VAL A 14 -2.47 -4.89 -18.78
C VAL A 14 -2.11 -4.13 -17.52
N TRP A 15 -0.80 -4.01 -17.27
CA TRP A 15 -0.21 -3.20 -16.21
C TRP A 15 -0.62 -1.73 -16.33
N LYS A 16 -0.82 -1.08 -15.19
CA LYS A 16 -1.29 0.30 -15.08
C LYS A 16 -0.36 1.12 -14.19
N ILE A 17 -0.36 2.43 -14.41
CA ILE A 17 0.33 3.41 -13.57
C ILE A 17 -0.71 4.00 -12.62
N MET A 18 -0.38 4.15 -11.34
CA MET A 18 -1.25 4.78 -10.35
C MET A 18 -0.72 6.16 -9.98
N MET A 19 -1.57 7.17 -10.11
CA MET A 19 -1.31 8.56 -9.76
C MET A 19 -1.99 8.88 -8.45
N LEU A 20 -1.22 9.39 -7.51
CA LEU A 20 -1.69 9.76 -6.17
C LEU A 20 -1.35 11.21 -5.87
N ASP A 21 -2.22 11.87 -5.13
CA ASP A 21 -1.91 13.13 -4.46
C ASP A 21 -1.35 12.84 -3.04
N SER A 22 -0.98 13.88 -2.30
CA SER A 22 -0.41 13.74 -0.95
C SER A 22 -1.34 12.98 0.03
N PHE A 23 -2.64 13.27 -0.02
CA PHE A 23 -3.64 12.61 0.82
C PHE A 23 -3.80 11.14 0.41
N THR A 24 -4.03 10.85 -0.87
CA THR A 24 -4.20 9.46 -1.32
C THR A 24 -2.94 8.62 -1.20
N THR A 25 -1.74 9.24 -1.21
CA THR A 25 -0.47 8.57 -0.91
C THR A 25 -0.42 8.07 0.53
N ARG A 26 -0.75 8.93 1.50
CA ARG A 26 -0.84 8.53 2.93
C ARG A 26 -1.91 7.47 3.15
N LEU A 27 -3.05 7.61 2.47
CA LEU A 27 -4.14 6.64 2.54
C LEU A 27 -3.71 5.26 2.05
N LEU A 28 -3.15 5.20 0.84
CA LEU A 28 -2.76 3.93 0.24
C LEU A 28 -1.62 3.26 1.01
N SER A 29 -0.64 4.04 1.47
CA SER A 29 0.49 3.51 2.26
C SER A 29 0.09 2.97 3.64
N SER A 30 -1.03 3.44 4.21
CA SER A 30 -1.54 2.94 5.50
C SER A 30 -2.13 1.53 5.40
N CYS A 31 -2.67 1.15 4.24
CA CYS A 31 -3.42 -0.11 4.07
C CYS A 31 -2.83 -1.07 3.03
N CYS A 32 -1.91 -0.61 2.17
CA CYS A 32 -1.34 -1.40 1.07
C CYS A 32 0.17 -1.20 0.98
N LYS A 33 0.92 -2.30 0.79
CA LYS A 33 2.33 -2.23 0.38
C LYS A 33 2.44 -2.11 -1.13
N MET A 34 3.61 -1.68 -1.62
CA MET A 34 3.90 -1.72 -3.06
C MET A 34 3.72 -3.14 -3.63
N SER A 35 4.08 -4.17 -2.87
CA SER A 35 3.89 -5.58 -3.27
C SER A 35 2.41 -5.94 -3.48
N ASP A 36 1.50 -5.40 -2.64
CA ASP A 36 0.07 -5.61 -2.81
C ASP A 36 -0.41 -4.95 -4.11
N LEU A 37 -0.04 -3.70 -4.36
CA LEU A 37 -0.43 -2.96 -5.57
C LEU A 37 0.08 -3.63 -6.85
N MET A 38 1.31 -4.14 -6.81
CA MET A 38 1.90 -4.89 -7.94
C MET A 38 1.17 -6.20 -8.21
N SER A 39 0.76 -6.94 -7.18
CA SER A 39 -0.04 -8.16 -7.36
C SER A 39 -1.39 -7.89 -8.03
N GLU A 40 -1.84 -6.64 -8.02
CA GLU A 40 -3.10 -6.17 -8.57
C GLU A 40 -2.94 -5.43 -9.92
N GLY A 41 -1.76 -5.55 -10.55
CA GLY A 41 -1.49 -5.01 -11.88
C GLY A 41 -1.07 -3.54 -11.92
N ILE A 42 -0.69 -2.93 -10.78
CA ILE A 42 -0.10 -1.59 -10.73
C ILE A 42 1.42 -1.72 -10.78
N THR A 43 2.07 -1.23 -11.83
CA THR A 43 3.53 -1.37 -12.00
C THR A 43 4.31 -0.25 -11.34
N ILE A 44 3.74 0.95 -11.29
CA ILE A 44 4.39 2.18 -10.82
C ILE A 44 3.33 3.03 -10.12
N VAL A 45 3.73 3.63 -9.00
CA VAL A 45 2.96 4.68 -8.30
C VAL A 45 3.73 5.99 -8.44
N GLU A 46 3.09 7.02 -8.98
CA GLU A 46 3.67 8.35 -9.16
C GLU A 46 2.85 9.44 -8.47
N ASP A 47 3.53 10.54 -8.15
CA ASP A 47 2.93 11.74 -7.58
C ASP A 47 2.28 12.58 -8.70
N LEU A 48 0.99 12.89 -8.54
CA LEU A 48 0.20 13.67 -9.47
C LEU A 48 0.80 15.06 -9.75
N PHE A 49 1.48 15.67 -8.78
CA PHE A 49 2.01 17.03 -8.91
C PHE A 49 3.41 17.07 -9.52
N LYS A 50 4.08 15.92 -9.68
CA LYS A 50 5.41 15.86 -10.30
C LYS A 50 5.33 15.86 -11.82
N ASN A 51 6.37 16.38 -12.46
CA ASN A 51 6.49 16.31 -13.90
C ASN A 51 6.94 14.89 -14.32
N ARG A 52 6.01 14.15 -14.90
CA ARG A 52 6.15 12.72 -15.24
C ARG A 52 6.42 12.51 -16.73
N GLU A 53 7.18 11.46 -17.07
CA GLU A 53 7.43 11.08 -18.46
C GLU A 53 6.17 10.48 -19.12
N PRO A 54 5.88 10.81 -20.40
CA PRO A 54 4.77 10.19 -21.13
C PRO A 54 4.98 8.68 -21.34
N VAL A 55 3.99 7.87 -20.93
CA VAL A 55 3.92 6.42 -21.18
C VAL A 55 2.64 6.10 -21.95
N LEU A 56 2.67 6.33 -23.26
CA LEU A 56 1.50 6.30 -24.15
C LEU A 56 0.81 4.94 -24.28
N GLU A 57 1.52 3.85 -23.97
CA GLU A 57 1.00 2.48 -24.08
C GLU A 57 0.20 2.06 -22.83
N MET A 58 0.46 2.69 -21.69
CA MET A 58 -0.13 2.33 -20.39
C MET A 58 -1.36 3.17 -20.07
N LYS A 59 -2.27 2.55 -19.32
CA LYS A 59 -3.43 3.22 -18.73
C LYS A 59 -3.02 3.79 -17.37
N ALA A 60 -3.53 4.97 -17.03
CA ALA A 60 -3.26 5.61 -15.75
C ALA A 60 -4.52 5.61 -14.86
N ILE A 61 -4.34 5.25 -13.60
CA ILE A 61 -5.35 5.32 -12.55
C ILE A 61 -5.06 6.55 -11.72
N TYR A 62 -5.98 7.50 -11.68
CA TYR A 62 -5.89 8.68 -10.86
C TYR A 62 -6.71 8.46 -9.61
N PHE A 63 -6.06 8.10 -8.51
CA PHE A 63 -6.70 8.07 -7.20
C PHE A 63 -6.33 9.35 -6.47
N MET A 64 -7.23 10.33 -6.51
CA MET A 64 -6.92 11.71 -6.13
C MET A 64 -8.06 12.40 -5.40
N SER A 65 -7.74 13.46 -4.66
CA SER A 65 -8.71 14.30 -3.99
C SER A 65 -9.45 15.22 -4.98
N PRO A 66 -10.74 15.53 -4.77
CA PRO A 66 -11.50 16.42 -5.66
C PRO A 66 -11.17 17.91 -5.46
N THR A 67 -9.89 18.26 -5.50
CA THR A 67 -9.41 19.64 -5.36
C THR A 67 -9.07 20.27 -6.70
N VAL A 68 -9.14 21.60 -6.77
CA VAL A 68 -8.76 22.37 -7.97
C VAL A 68 -7.36 21.98 -8.48
N GLN A 69 -6.40 21.84 -7.56
CA GLN A 69 -5.02 21.46 -7.89
C GLN A 69 -4.93 20.05 -8.51
N CYS A 70 -5.61 19.05 -7.95
CA CYS A 70 -5.57 17.69 -8.49
C CYS A 70 -6.21 17.64 -9.89
N VAL A 71 -7.35 18.31 -10.04
CA VAL A 71 -8.08 18.37 -11.31
C VAL A 71 -7.27 19.09 -12.38
N ASP A 72 -6.60 20.18 -12.04
CA ASP A 72 -5.75 20.90 -12.99
C ASP A 72 -4.49 20.11 -13.36
N ALA A 73 -3.87 19.42 -12.40
CA ALA A 73 -2.76 18.51 -12.67
C ALA A 73 -3.17 17.37 -13.62
N PHE A 74 -4.33 16.75 -13.37
CA PHE A 74 -4.91 15.75 -14.27
C PHE A 74 -5.17 16.33 -15.68
N ILE A 75 -5.78 17.51 -15.78
CA ILE A 75 -6.05 18.15 -17.08
C ILE A 75 -4.75 18.38 -17.85
N ASN A 76 -3.70 18.83 -17.17
CA ASN A 76 -2.40 19.10 -17.79
C ASN A 76 -1.74 17.83 -18.38
N ASP A 77 -2.06 16.64 -17.87
CA ASP A 77 -1.57 15.37 -18.44
C ASP A 77 -2.19 15.03 -19.79
N PHE A 78 -3.31 15.66 -20.18
CA PHE A 78 -4.05 15.35 -21.41
C PHE A 78 -4.33 16.54 -22.32
N LYS A 79 -4.21 17.79 -21.84
CA LYS A 79 -4.64 18.99 -22.56
C LYS A 79 -3.83 19.29 -23.83
N LEU A 80 -2.50 19.18 -23.79
CA LEU A 80 -1.62 19.48 -24.93
C LEU A 80 -1.20 18.21 -25.68
N LYS A 81 -0.54 17.30 -24.95
CA LYS A 81 -0.17 15.97 -25.44
C LYS A 81 -0.54 14.97 -24.35
N PRO A 82 -1.29 13.91 -24.66
CA PRO A 82 -1.63 12.90 -23.68
C PRO A 82 -0.36 12.22 -23.17
N LYS A 83 -0.21 12.13 -21.85
CA LYS A 83 0.88 11.36 -21.25
C LYS A 83 0.60 9.86 -21.21
N TYR A 84 -0.68 9.46 -21.22
CA TYR A 84 -1.09 8.07 -21.05
C TYR A 84 -2.18 7.69 -22.06
N LYS A 85 -2.37 6.38 -22.28
CA LYS A 85 -3.37 5.85 -23.21
C LYS A 85 -4.79 6.27 -22.85
N SER A 86 -5.12 6.21 -21.56
CA SER A 86 -6.43 6.56 -21.02
C SER A 86 -6.37 6.71 -19.50
N ALA A 87 -7.31 7.45 -18.93
CA ALA A 87 -7.42 7.72 -17.51
C ALA A 87 -8.60 6.99 -16.86
N TYR A 88 -8.36 6.45 -15.66
CA TYR A 88 -9.38 5.90 -14.77
C TYR A 88 -9.35 6.76 -13.50
N ILE A 89 -10.32 7.65 -13.37
CA ILE A 89 -10.39 8.62 -12.30
C ILE A 89 -11.21 8.05 -11.15
N TYR A 90 -10.63 8.15 -9.98
CA TYR A 90 -11.20 7.75 -8.71
C TYR A 90 -11.01 8.89 -7.73
N PHE A 91 -12.08 9.62 -7.45
CA PHE A 91 -12.04 10.65 -6.43
C PHE A 91 -12.17 10.06 -5.04
N THR A 92 -11.49 10.68 -4.09
CA THR A 92 -11.64 10.34 -2.67
C THR A 92 -13.00 10.75 -2.13
N ASP A 93 -13.66 11.74 -2.72
CA ASP A 93 -14.95 12.26 -2.23
C ASP A 93 -15.75 12.82 -3.42
N TYR A 94 -16.93 13.38 -3.15
CA TYR A 94 -17.75 14.08 -4.12
C TYR A 94 -16.93 15.12 -4.89
N CYS A 95 -16.97 15.06 -6.22
CA CYS A 95 -16.34 16.05 -7.08
C CYS A 95 -17.34 17.18 -7.40
N PRO A 96 -17.08 18.42 -6.96
CA PRO A 96 -17.95 19.55 -7.29
C PRO A 96 -18.22 19.66 -8.80
N ASP A 97 -19.46 19.95 -9.17
CA ASP A 97 -19.89 20.03 -10.57
C ASP A 97 -19.01 20.97 -11.42
N GLU A 98 -18.52 22.06 -10.84
CA GLU A 98 -17.59 22.99 -11.51
C GLU A 98 -16.30 22.29 -11.95
N LEU A 99 -15.69 21.50 -11.06
CA LEU A 99 -14.47 20.74 -11.33
C LEU A 99 -14.72 19.60 -12.31
N PHE A 100 -15.83 18.88 -12.14
CA PHE A 100 -16.23 17.82 -13.03
C PHE A 100 -16.45 18.34 -14.47
N ASN A 101 -17.16 19.46 -14.61
CA ASN A 101 -17.40 20.10 -15.91
C ASN A 101 -16.10 20.59 -16.55
N LYS A 102 -15.16 21.11 -15.75
CA LYS A 102 -13.82 21.49 -16.22
C LYS A 102 -13.07 20.29 -16.82
N MET A 103 -13.04 19.15 -16.13
CA MET A 103 -12.42 17.92 -16.67
C MET A 103 -13.10 17.40 -17.91
N LYS A 104 -14.44 17.40 -17.92
CA LYS A 104 -15.24 16.94 -19.06
C LYS A 104 -14.94 17.77 -20.30
N LEU A 105 -14.78 19.09 -20.16
CA LEU A 105 -14.46 19.99 -21.26
C LEU A 105 -13.11 19.68 -21.92
N PHE A 106 -12.06 19.43 -21.13
CA PHE A 106 -10.70 19.26 -21.66
C PHE A 106 -10.30 17.81 -21.97
N CYS A 107 -10.84 16.83 -21.21
CA CYS A 107 -10.24 15.48 -21.15
C CYS A 107 -11.24 14.34 -21.38
N ALA A 108 -12.53 14.60 -21.65
CA ALA A 108 -13.56 13.56 -21.75
C ALA A 108 -13.20 12.35 -22.64
N LYS A 109 -12.52 12.60 -23.77
CA LYS A 109 -12.07 11.56 -24.72
C LYS A 109 -11.07 10.56 -24.14
N HIS A 110 -10.34 10.92 -23.09
CA HIS A 110 -9.34 10.07 -22.45
C HIS A 110 -9.84 9.38 -21.17
N ILE A 111 -10.94 9.87 -20.59
CA ILE A 111 -11.52 9.33 -19.34
C ILE A 111 -12.34 8.07 -19.68
N LYS A 112 -11.97 6.94 -19.08
CA LYS A 112 -12.69 5.65 -19.23
C LYS A 112 -13.58 5.34 -18.05
N VAL A 113 -13.15 5.75 -16.86
CA VAL A 113 -13.89 5.61 -15.61
C VAL A 113 -13.73 6.92 -14.87
N CYS A 114 -14.82 7.41 -14.28
CA CYS A 114 -14.81 8.46 -13.28
C CYS A 114 -15.74 8.00 -12.17
N LYS A 115 -15.20 7.75 -10.99
CA LYS A 115 -15.94 7.25 -9.83
C LYS A 115 -15.53 8.01 -8.59
N GLU A 116 -16.45 8.16 -7.66
CA GLU A 116 -16.21 8.69 -6.33
C GLU A 116 -16.17 7.50 -5.38
N ILE A 117 -15.08 7.35 -4.62
CA ILE A 117 -14.89 6.22 -3.70
C ILE A 117 -15.41 6.56 -2.31
N ASN A 118 -15.55 7.85 -1.99
CA ASN A 118 -15.96 8.33 -0.68
C ASN A 118 -15.09 7.71 0.43
N ILE A 119 -13.79 7.97 0.35
CA ILE A 119 -12.77 7.73 1.39
C ILE A 119 -11.95 9.01 1.54
N SER A 120 -12.31 9.84 2.50
CA SER A 120 -11.58 11.06 2.87
C SER A 120 -11.16 10.95 4.34
N PHE A 121 -9.94 11.32 4.73
CA PHE A 121 -9.52 11.48 6.14
C PHE A 121 -8.48 12.64 6.26
N LEU A 122 -8.95 13.75 6.84
CA LEU A 122 -8.33 15.05 7.14
C LEU A 122 -8.14 16.03 5.95
N PRO A 123 -8.46 17.35 6.11
CA PRO A 123 -8.36 18.12 7.37
C PRO A 123 -9.51 19.10 7.77
N LEU A 124 -9.55 19.34 9.09
CA LEU A 124 -9.82 20.56 9.92
C LEU A 124 -11.14 21.36 9.92
N GLU A 125 -12.07 21.20 8.98
CA GLU A 125 -13.39 21.84 9.11
C GLU A 125 -14.45 20.82 9.57
N ALA A 126 -15.47 21.24 10.35
CA ALA A 126 -16.55 20.34 10.79
C ALA A 126 -17.24 19.63 9.60
N GLN A 127 -17.32 20.30 8.45
CA GLN A 127 -17.77 19.71 7.19
C GLN A 127 -16.83 18.60 6.72
N SER A 128 -15.52 18.85 6.68
CA SER A 128 -14.52 17.85 6.34
C SER A 128 -14.57 16.64 7.29
N ILE A 129 -14.64 16.85 8.61
CA ILE A 129 -14.77 15.74 9.58
C ILE A 129 -16.05 14.92 9.31
N SER A 130 -17.17 15.59 9.04
CA SER A 130 -18.42 14.88 8.72
C SER A 130 -18.34 14.07 7.42
N ASP A 131 -17.71 14.61 6.37
CA ASP A 131 -17.49 13.87 5.11
C ASP A 131 -16.67 12.61 5.35
N GLN A 132 -15.63 12.71 6.19
CA GLN A 132 -14.75 11.57 6.51
C GLN A 132 -15.48 10.46 7.26
N ILE A 133 -16.33 10.82 8.22
CA ILE A 133 -17.14 9.83 8.95
C ILE A 133 -18.16 9.17 8.02
N VAL A 134 -18.80 9.93 7.12
CA VAL A 134 -19.70 9.41 6.08
C VAL A 134 -18.95 8.44 5.17
N SER A 135 -17.73 8.79 4.78
CA SER A 135 -16.83 7.99 3.94
C SER A 135 -16.50 6.62 4.58
N LEU A 136 -16.27 6.61 5.89
CA LEU A 136 -16.07 5.38 6.68
C LEU A 136 -17.33 4.50 6.65
N CYS A 137 -18.49 5.10 6.91
CA CYS A 137 -19.78 4.40 6.91
C CYS A 137 -20.09 3.79 5.53
N ALA A 138 -19.91 4.57 4.46
CA ALA A 138 -20.07 4.12 3.08
C ALA A 138 -19.13 2.94 2.75
N THR A 139 -17.86 3.03 3.16
CA THR A 139 -16.87 1.96 2.93
C THR A 139 -17.21 0.66 3.66
N LEU A 140 -17.81 0.77 4.84
CA LEU A 140 -18.28 -0.39 5.62
C LEU A 140 -19.64 -0.93 5.13
N ASP A 141 -20.26 -0.26 4.16
CA ASP A 141 -21.65 -0.48 3.73
C ASP A 141 -22.63 -0.44 4.93
N GLU A 142 -22.48 0.59 5.77
CA GLU A 142 -23.32 0.83 6.95
C GLU A 142 -24.01 2.19 6.90
N TYR A 143 -25.32 2.20 7.11
CA TYR A 143 -26.11 3.42 7.29
C TYR A 143 -26.57 3.53 8.76
N PRO A 144 -25.70 3.96 9.69
CA PRO A 144 -25.97 3.86 11.12
C PRO A 144 -27.04 4.85 11.62
N GLY A 145 -27.62 4.52 12.77
CA GLY A 145 -28.30 5.49 13.64
C GLY A 145 -27.27 6.32 14.40
N VAL A 146 -27.45 7.65 14.45
CA VAL A 146 -26.45 8.56 15.02
C VAL A 146 -26.88 9.00 16.43
N ARG A 147 -25.97 8.89 17.39
CA ARG A 147 -26.10 9.39 18.78
C ARG A 147 -24.94 10.32 19.11
N TYR A 148 -25.16 11.23 20.06
CA TYR A 148 -24.12 12.13 20.54
C TYR A 148 -24.22 12.36 22.05
N ARG A 149 -23.14 12.80 22.68
CA ARG A 149 -23.14 13.24 24.08
C ARG A 149 -23.72 14.66 24.21
N LYS A 150 -24.71 14.85 25.07
CA LYS A 150 -25.43 16.14 25.22
C LYS A 150 -24.64 17.21 25.99
N ASP A 151 -23.81 16.80 26.97
CA ASP A 151 -23.13 17.72 27.90
C ASP A 151 -21.76 18.21 27.40
N SER A 152 -21.60 18.42 26.09
CA SER A 152 -20.35 18.92 25.49
C SER A 152 -20.29 20.44 25.54
N VAL A 153 -19.18 21.04 25.99
CA VAL A 153 -18.99 22.50 25.86
C VAL A 153 -19.09 22.91 24.40
N GLY A 154 -19.97 23.88 24.11
CA GLY A 154 -20.17 24.41 22.75
C GLY A 154 -21.04 23.56 21.81
N ASP A 155 -21.68 22.48 22.30
CA ASP A 155 -22.57 21.59 21.51
C ASP A 155 -21.89 20.99 20.24
N TYR A 156 -20.56 20.88 20.22
CA TYR A 156 -19.82 20.43 19.04
C TYR A 156 -20.17 19.00 18.61
N ALA A 157 -20.36 18.09 19.57
CA ALA A 157 -20.74 16.71 19.29
C ALA A 157 -22.12 16.62 18.61
N LYS A 158 -23.07 17.46 19.05
CA LYS A 158 -24.40 17.58 18.46
C LYS A 158 -24.32 18.15 17.04
N LEU A 159 -23.61 19.25 16.84
CA LEU A 159 -23.45 19.87 15.53
C LEU A 159 -22.84 18.89 14.53
N LEU A 160 -21.80 18.14 14.93
CA LEU A 160 -21.21 17.14 14.08
C LEU A 160 -22.17 15.98 13.78
N ALA A 161 -22.94 15.53 14.78
CA ALA A 161 -23.95 14.48 14.60
C ALA A 161 -25.03 14.88 13.59
N GLU A 162 -25.54 16.11 13.68
CA GLU A 162 -26.51 16.66 12.71
C GLU A 162 -25.91 16.71 11.29
N LEU A 163 -24.67 17.17 11.15
CA LEU A 163 -23.98 17.22 9.85
C LEU A 163 -23.76 15.83 9.25
N VAL A 164 -23.29 14.88 10.06
CA VAL A 164 -23.04 13.49 9.64
C VAL A 164 -24.35 12.82 9.24
N ASP A 165 -25.40 12.94 10.04
CA ASP A 165 -26.70 12.30 9.75
C ASP A 165 -27.32 12.83 8.45
N ASN A 166 -27.28 14.15 8.23
CA ASN A 166 -27.76 14.76 6.99
C ASN A 166 -26.96 14.29 5.76
N LYS A 167 -25.64 14.17 5.89
CA LYS A 167 -24.77 13.70 4.80
C LYS A 167 -24.93 12.21 4.51
N LEU A 168 -25.09 11.38 5.55
CA LEU A 168 -25.42 9.96 5.40
C LEU A 168 -26.75 9.77 4.67
N ALA A 169 -27.78 10.54 5.05
CA ALA A 169 -29.08 10.49 4.38
C ALA A 169 -28.95 10.82 2.89
N ARG A 170 -28.28 11.92 2.56
CA ARG A 170 -28.02 12.31 1.16
C ARG A 170 -27.21 11.27 0.38
N HIS A 171 -26.20 10.66 1.02
CA HIS A 171 -25.37 9.64 0.38
C HIS A 171 -26.17 8.39 -0.01
N TYR A 172 -26.94 7.82 0.93
CA TYR A 172 -27.71 6.60 0.69
C TYR A 172 -29.00 6.82 -0.12
N GLU A 173 -29.51 8.06 -0.21
CA GLU A 173 -30.54 8.42 -1.19
C GLU A 173 -30.02 8.36 -2.64
N LEU A 174 -28.78 8.81 -2.87
CA LEU A 174 -28.17 8.93 -4.19
C LEU A 174 -27.42 7.66 -4.64
N ASP A 175 -27.05 6.76 -3.73
CA ASP A 175 -26.32 5.54 -4.08
C ASP A 175 -27.23 4.51 -4.79
N GLU A 176 -27.01 4.35 -6.10
CA GLU A 176 -27.71 3.35 -6.93
C GLU A 176 -27.20 1.92 -6.67
N ASN A 177 -26.01 1.74 -6.09
CA ASN A 177 -25.37 0.44 -5.91
C ASN A 177 -25.61 -0.17 -4.51
N SER A 178 -25.88 0.63 -3.48
CA SER A 178 -26.13 0.09 -2.14
C SER A 178 -27.48 -0.63 -2.09
N LYS A 179 -27.45 -1.85 -1.51
CA LYS A 179 -28.66 -2.63 -1.20
C LYS A 179 -29.41 -2.08 0.03
N LYS A 180 -28.79 -1.18 0.80
CA LYS A 180 -29.26 -0.69 2.09
C LYS A 180 -29.69 0.78 1.98
N LYS A 181 -30.90 1.01 1.45
CA LYS A 181 -31.51 2.36 1.37
C LYS A 181 -32.11 2.84 2.68
N GLU A 182 -32.24 1.95 3.66
CA GLU A 182 -32.71 2.27 5.01
C GLU A 182 -31.56 2.13 6.00
N LYS A 183 -31.71 2.77 7.17
CA LYS A 183 -30.72 2.68 8.25
C LYS A 183 -30.47 1.23 8.64
N THR A 184 -29.21 0.86 8.74
CA THR A 184 -28.78 -0.47 9.15
C THR A 184 -28.85 -0.62 10.67
N GLN A 185 -28.56 -1.82 11.16
CA GLN A 185 -28.46 -2.11 12.59
C GLN A 185 -27.25 -1.45 13.29
N ALA A 186 -26.40 -0.74 12.54
CA ALA A 186 -25.23 -0.09 13.08
C ALA A 186 -25.59 1.17 13.89
N GLN A 187 -24.76 1.48 14.89
CA GLN A 187 -24.85 2.71 15.67
C GLN A 187 -23.55 3.50 15.56
N LEU A 188 -23.66 4.82 15.38
CA LEU A 188 -22.55 5.76 15.43
C LEU A 188 -22.71 6.66 16.66
N ILE A 189 -21.72 6.67 17.54
CA ILE A 189 -21.68 7.52 18.73
C ILE A 189 -20.59 8.57 18.57
N ILE A 190 -20.97 9.84 18.70
CA ILE A 190 -20.07 10.99 18.61
C ILE A 190 -19.91 11.63 20.00
N VAL A 191 -18.68 11.87 20.42
CA VAL A 191 -18.37 12.41 21.75
C VAL A 191 -17.20 13.39 21.69
N ASP A 192 -17.23 14.44 22.52
CA ASP A 192 -16.16 15.41 22.70
C ASP A 192 -15.13 14.98 23.75
N ARG A 193 -13.85 15.38 23.62
CA ARG A 193 -12.76 14.92 24.49
C ARG A 193 -12.99 15.14 25.99
N GLY A 194 -13.77 16.16 26.38
CA GLY A 194 -14.09 16.47 27.78
C GLY A 194 -14.85 15.37 28.52
N PHE A 195 -15.39 14.39 27.78
CA PHE A 195 -16.17 13.29 28.33
C PHE A 195 -15.40 12.40 29.32
N ASP A 196 -14.10 12.22 29.08
CA ASP A 196 -13.16 11.45 29.87
C ASP A 196 -11.78 12.13 29.80
N PRO A 197 -11.48 13.01 30.77
CA PRO A 197 -10.19 13.70 30.83
C PRO A 197 -9.09 12.87 31.51
N VAL A 198 -9.44 11.72 32.10
CA VAL A 198 -8.53 10.90 32.91
C VAL A 198 -7.74 9.93 32.03
N SER A 199 -8.42 9.19 31.15
CA SER A 199 -7.78 8.17 30.31
C SER A 199 -6.61 8.67 29.45
N PRO A 200 -6.68 9.87 28.82
CA PRO A 200 -5.57 10.35 27.99
C PRO A 200 -4.29 10.71 28.74
N ILE A 201 -4.35 10.93 30.06
CA ILE A 201 -3.20 11.41 30.85
C ILE A 201 -2.67 10.38 31.86
N LEU A 202 -3.30 9.21 31.98
CA LEU A 202 -2.85 8.15 32.90
C LEU A 202 -1.65 7.40 32.35
N HIS A 203 -0.72 7.01 33.23
CA HIS A 203 0.32 6.05 32.88
C HIS A 203 -0.31 4.67 32.73
N GLU A 204 -0.36 4.18 31.50
CA GLU A 204 -0.92 2.89 31.13
C GLU A 204 0.16 1.81 31.06
N LEU A 205 -0.16 0.60 31.54
CA LEU A 205 0.81 -0.50 31.63
C LEU A 205 0.53 -1.64 30.62
N THR A 206 -0.37 -1.42 29.67
CA THR A 206 -0.48 -2.28 28.48
C THR A 206 0.54 -1.88 27.44
N TYR A 207 1.11 -2.87 26.74
CA TYR A 207 2.37 -2.73 26.02
C TYR A 207 2.44 -1.56 25.04
N GLN A 208 1.44 -1.37 24.17
CA GLN A 208 1.43 -0.25 23.22
C GLN A 208 1.28 1.10 23.91
N ALA A 209 0.31 1.23 24.81
CA ALA A 209 0.09 2.49 25.53
C ALA A 209 1.34 2.90 26.34
N MET A 210 1.94 1.94 27.04
CA MET A 210 3.15 2.14 27.83
C MET A 210 4.36 2.52 26.95
N ALA A 211 4.53 1.84 25.81
CA ALA A 211 5.64 2.10 24.90
C ALA A 211 5.57 3.51 24.31
N TYR A 212 4.40 3.96 23.85
CA TYR A 212 4.25 5.29 23.25
C TYR A 212 4.24 6.43 24.28
N ASP A 213 3.91 6.15 25.55
CA ASP A 213 4.04 7.12 26.65
C ASP A 213 5.50 7.27 27.10
N LEU A 214 6.18 6.14 27.35
CA LEU A 214 7.48 6.15 27.99
C LEU A 214 8.65 6.23 27.01
N ILE A 215 8.55 5.68 25.80
CA ILE A 215 9.66 5.57 24.83
C ILE A 215 9.44 6.57 23.69
N PRO A 216 10.49 7.27 23.21
CA PRO A 216 10.36 8.22 22.11
C PRO A 216 10.13 7.49 20.77
N ILE A 217 8.88 7.15 20.51
CA ILE A 217 8.41 6.52 19.27
C ILE A 217 7.79 7.60 18.40
N ASN A 218 8.40 7.88 17.25
CA ASN A 218 7.94 8.91 16.31
C ASN A 218 7.49 8.25 15.01
N ASN A 219 6.28 8.55 14.53
CA ASN A 219 5.71 7.95 13.31
C ASN A 219 5.83 6.41 13.31
N ASP A 220 5.42 5.80 14.43
CA ASP A 220 5.50 4.35 14.67
C ASP A 220 6.90 3.74 14.55
N THR A 221 7.94 4.58 14.52
CA THR A 221 9.33 4.16 14.37
C THR A 221 10.03 4.18 15.72
N TYR A 222 10.36 2.99 16.21
CA TYR A 222 11.16 2.79 17.42
C TYR A 222 12.63 2.71 17.06
N LYS A 223 13.44 3.58 17.67
CA LYS A 223 14.90 3.60 17.53
C LYS A 223 15.54 2.93 18.72
N TYR A 224 16.46 2.00 18.48
CA TYR A 224 17.15 1.24 19.52
C TYR A 224 18.62 1.02 19.17
N LYS A 225 19.45 0.81 20.18
CA LYS A 225 20.88 0.54 20.00
C LYS A 225 21.13 -0.95 19.82
N GLY A 226 21.77 -1.30 18.72
CA GLY A 226 22.35 -2.62 18.50
C GLY A 226 23.54 -2.88 19.44
N LYS A 227 23.91 -4.15 19.59
CA LYS A 227 25.07 -4.55 20.41
C LYS A 227 26.42 -4.05 19.89
N ASP A 228 26.49 -3.80 18.60
CA ASP A 228 27.60 -3.17 17.87
C ASP A 228 27.65 -1.66 18.06
N GLY A 229 26.71 -1.08 18.84
CA GLY A 229 26.57 0.36 19.03
C GLY A 229 25.89 1.08 17.86
N SER A 230 25.52 0.36 16.79
CA SER A 230 24.78 0.94 15.66
C SER A 230 23.35 1.27 16.09
N GLU A 231 22.86 2.43 15.67
CA GLU A 231 21.44 2.75 15.80
C GLU A 231 20.64 1.96 14.76
N LYS A 232 19.56 1.32 15.22
CA LYS A 232 18.64 0.56 14.39
C LYS A 232 17.24 1.11 14.57
N GLU A 233 16.44 0.97 13.53
CA GLU A 233 15.05 1.43 13.50
C GLU A 233 14.13 0.24 13.24
N ALA A 234 12.99 0.21 13.92
CA ALA A 234 11.94 -0.76 13.71
C ALA A 234 10.59 -0.06 13.60
N LEU A 235 9.77 -0.51 12.64
CA LEU A 235 8.44 0.04 12.40
C LEU A 235 7.39 -0.83 13.10
N LEU A 236 6.62 -0.24 14.00
CA LEU A 236 5.57 -0.90 14.79
C LEU A 236 4.23 -0.78 14.06
N ASN A 237 3.86 -1.78 13.26
CA ASN A 237 2.61 -1.75 12.48
C ASN A 237 1.93 -3.12 12.41
N GLU A 238 0.78 -3.18 11.73
CA GLU A 238 -0.02 -4.40 11.56
C GLU A 238 0.69 -5.51 10.74
N ASN A 239 1.88 -5.25 10.16
CA ASN A 239 2.67 -6.29 9.50
C ASN A 239 3.56 -7.08 10.46
N ASP A 240 3.69 -6.61 11.70
CA ASP A 240 4.34 -7.35 12.76
C ASP A 240 3.29 -8.14 13.55
N GLU A 241 3.19 -9.43 13.24
CA GLU A 241 2.26 -10.35 13.91
C GLU A 241 2.50 -10.43 15.42
N LEU A 242 3.76 -10.26 15.86
CA LEU A 242 4.10 -10.28 17.27
C LEU A 242 3.61 -9.00 17.95
N TRP A 243 3.76 -7.85 17.31
CA TRP A 243 3.19 -6.59 17.78
C TRP A 243 1.67 -6.68 17.93
N MET A 244 0.95 -7.15 16.90
CA MET A 244 -0.52 -7.30 16.95
C MET A 244 -0.98 -8.18 18.11
N LYS A 245 -0.22 -9.25 18.39
CA LYS A 245 -0.53 -10.18 19.48
C LYS A 245 -0.26 -9.56 20.86
N LEU A 246 0.82 -8.79 21.01
CA LEU A 246 1.30 -8.31 22.31
C LEU A 246 0.78 -6.92 22.70
N ARG A 247 0.43 -6.06 21.73
CA ARG A 247 0.20 -4.61 21.94
C ARG A 247 -0.84 -4.28 23.01
N HIS A 248 -1.85 -5.13 23.19
CA HIS A 248 -2.93 -4.93 24.14
C HIS A 248 -2.76 -5.72 25.46
N MET A 249 -1.69 -6.52 25.58
CA MET A 249 -1.39 -7.27 26.80
C MET A 249 -0.73 -6.38 27.85
N HIS A 250 -0.89 -6.73 29.12
CA HIS A 250 -0.18 -6.06 30.22
C HIS A 250 1.33 -6.35 30.14
N ILE A 251 2.18 -5.38 30.49
CA ILE A 251 3.64 -5.49 30.36
C ILE A 251 4.24 -6.67 31.13
N ALA A 252 3.64 -7.04 32.27
CA ALA A 252 4.04 -8.22 33.05
C ALA A 252 3.83 -9.54 32.26
N GLU A 253 2.78 -9.61 31.45
CA GLU A 253 2.53 -10.77 30.58
C GLU A 253 3.48 -10.76 29.38
N VAL A 254 3.70 -9.59 28.77
CA VAL A 254 4.58 -9.44 27.61
C VAL A 254 6.01 -9.86 27.95
N THR A 255 6.55 -9.37 29.07
CA THR A 255 7.89 -9.73 29.55
C THR A 255 8.02 -11.22 29.89
N ALA A 256 6.93 -11.89 30.29
CA ALA A 256 6.90 -13.33 30.51
C ALA A 256 6.73 -14.15 29.20
N GLN A 257 6.03 -13.62 28.19
CA GLN A 257 5.73 -14.31 26.94
C GLN A 257 6.89 -14.24 25.93
N ILE A 258 7.54 -13.09 25.77
CA ILE A 258 8.61 -12.91 24.77
C ILE A 258 9.73 -13.96 24.92
N PRO A 259 10.27 -14.25 26.12
CA PRO A 259 11.28 -15.28 26.29
C PRO A 259 10.80 -16.69 25.94
N LYS A 260 9.52 -17.01 26.18
CA LYS A 260 8.92 -18.31 25.81
C LYS A 260 8.87 -18.47 24.30
N LEU A 261 8.42 -17.43 23.59
CA LEU A 261 8.37 -17.42 22.12
C LEU A 261 9.78 -17.51 21.50
N VAL A 262 10.81 -16.98 22.18
CA VAL A 262 12.21 -17.14 21.73
C VAL A 262 12.70 -18.58 21.97
N LYS A 263 12.36 -19.20 23.11
CA LYS A 263 12.69 -20.60 23.42
C LYS A 263 12.10 -21.57 22.40
N GLU A 264 10.87 -21.35 21.94
CA GLU A 264 10.20 -22.20 20.93
C GLU A 264 10.97 -22.28 19.59
N ILE A 265 11.63 -21.19 19.17
CA ILE A 265 12.48 -21.20 17.96
C ILE A 265 13.72 -22.10 18.19
N SER A 266 14.30 -22.04 19.38
CA SER A 266 15.51 -22.80 19.74
C SER A 266 15.21 -24.28 20.00
N ALA A 267 14.03 -24.61 20.52
CA ALA A 267 13.63 -25.97 20.91
C ALA A 267 13.45 -26.92 19.71
N ASN A 268 13.34 -26.40 18.48
CA ASN A 268 13.40 -27.20 17.25
C ASN A 268 14.79 -27.83 17.00
N LYS A 269 15.77 -27.65 17.90
CA LYS A 269 16.92 -28.55 18.05
C LYS A 269 17.23 -28.86 19.51
N LYS A 270 17.71 -30.09 19.75
CA LYS A 270 18.31 -30.54 21.01
C LYS A 270 19.56 -29.70 21.36
N GLN A 271 19.42 -28.70 22.22
CA GLN A 271 20.54 -28.12 22.97
C GLN A 271 20.14 -27.81 24.42
N PRO A 272 21.10 -27.83 25.36
CA PRO A 272 20.82 -27.84 26.79
C PRO A 272 20.48 -26.45 27.35
N ASP A 273 19.88 -26.50 28.54
CA ASP A 273 19.14 -25.47 29.27
C ASP A 273 19.98 -24.25 29.71
N GLY A 274 20.41 -23.42 28.75
CA GLY A 274 21.07 -22.14 28.99
C GLY A 274 20.09 -20.96 29.05
N LYS A 275 20.33 -19.99 29.95
CA LYS A 275 19.63 -18.68 29.94
C LYS A 275 19.80 -18.01 28.56
N ILE A 276 18.70 -17.75 27.87
CA ILE A 276 18.71 -17.05 26.58
C ILE A 276 19.14 -15.61 26.81
N SER A 277 20.23 -15.22 26.15
CA SER A 277 20.71 -13.83 26.10
C SER A 277 20.58 -13.30 24.67
N ILE A 278 20.52 -11.97 24.53
CA ILE A 278 20.57 -11.29 23.22
C ILE A 278 21.83 -11.70 22.41
N GLY A 279 22.89 -12.17 23.09
CA GLY A 279 24.11 -12.68 22.43
C GLY A 279 23.89 -14.01 21.71
N GLY A 280 23.11 -14.91 22.30
CA GLY A 280 22.72 -16.17 21.66
C GLY A 280 21.82 -15.96 20.44
N LEU A 281 20.92 -14.96 20.49
CA LEU A 281 20.03 -14.60 19.38
C LEU A 281 20.79 -14.11 18.14
N ALA A 282 21.79 -13.24 18.32
CA ALA A 282 22.61 -12.73 17.21
C ALA A 282 23.44 -13.85 16.53
N GLN A 283 23.89 -14.84 17.30
CA GLN A 283 24.62 -15.99 16.78
C GLN A 283 23.69 -16.96 16.02
N LEU A 284 22.45 -17.13 16.51
CA LEU A 284 21.39 -17.85 15.80
C LEU A 284 21.02 -17.19 14.47
N MET A 285 20.97 -15.85 14.38
CA MET A 285 20.71 -15.12 13.12
C MET A 285 21.77 -15.40 12.04
N LYS A 286 23.03 -15.62 12.43
CA LYS A 286 24.11 -15.99 11.52
C LYS A 286 23.98 -17.44 11.03
N GLN A 287 23.46 -18.34 11.86
CA GLN A 287 23.35 -19.78 11.55
C GLN A 287 22.05 -20.18 10.83
N MET A 288 21.00 -19.35 10.86
CA MET A 288 19.70 -19.67 10.28
C MET A 288 19.13 -18.52 9.41
N PRO A 289 19.49 -18.45 8.12
CA PRO A 289 19.03 -17.40 7.21
C PRO A 289 17.50 -17.34 7.06
N SER A 290 16.82 -18.49 7.01
CA SER A 290 15.36 -18.59 6.83
C SER A 290 14.54 -18.05 8.01
N PHE A 291 15.11 -17.95 9.21
CA PHE A 291 14.44 -17.45 10.43
C PHE A 291 14.90 -16.05 10.85
N ARG A 292 15.79 -15.40 10.08
CA ARG A 292 16.33 -14.07 10.42
C ARG A 292 15.25 -13.03 10.69
N LYS A 293 14.19 -13.00 9.88
CA LYS A 293 13.07 -12.07 10.05
C LYS A 293 12.37 -12.25 11.40
N GLN A 294 12.05 -13.50 11.78
CA GLN A 294 11.37 -13.81 13.04
C GLN A 294 12.25 -13.49 14.26
N VAL A 295 13.56 -13.76 14.17
CA VAL A 295 14.50 -13.43 15.25
C VAL A 295 14.70 -11.92 15.38
N ALA A 296 14.75 -11.19 14.27
CA ALA A 296 14.83 -9.73 14.27
C ALA A 296 13.60 -9.09 14.94
N GLN A 297 12.39 -9.50 14.55
CA GLN A 297 11.13 -9.02 15.18
C GLN A 297 11.09 -9.30 16.68
N LYS A 298 11.43 -10.54 17.09
CA LYS A 298 11.49 -10.89 18.53
C LYS A 298 12.53 -10.10 19.30
N THR A 299 13.65 -9.77 18.68
CA THR A 299 14.71 -8.94 19.30
C THR A 299 14.21 -7.51 19.52
N VAL A 300 13.52 -6.92 18.54
CA VAL A 300 12.93 -5.58 18.67
C VAL A 300 12.00 -5.52 19.88
N HIS A 301 11.05 -6.47 19.98
CA HIS A 301 10.07 -6.47 21.08
C HIS A 301 10.69 -6.78 22.45
N LEU A 302 11.73 -7.62 22.50
CA LEU A 302 12.49 -7.86 23.72
C LEU A 302 13.13 -6.57 24.23
N THR A 303 13.87 -5.87 23.36
CA THR A 303 14.54 -4.60 23.71
C THR A 303 13.50 -3.53 24.10
N LEU A 304 12.42 -3.40 23.34
CA LEU A 304 11.37 -2.42 23.64
C LEU A 304 10.70 -2.69 25.00
N ALA A 305 10.42 -3.95 25.33
CA ALA A 305 9.86 -4.32 26.63
C ALA A 305 10.86 -4.08 27.78
N GLU A 306 12.16 -4.35 27.57
CA GLU A 306 13.22 -4.03 28.53
C GLU A 306 13.32 -2.51 28.76
N ASP A 307 13.31 -1.70 27.70
CA ASP A 307 13.34 -0.24 27.79
C ASP A 307 12.13 0.31 28.56
N CYS A 308 10.93 -0.21 28.29
CA CYS A 308 9.72 0.14 29.04
C CYS A 308 9.87 -0.19 30.52
N MET A 309 10.33 -1.39 30.86
CA MET A 309 10.51 -1.82 32.25
C MET A 309 11.58 -1.04 32.99
N ASN A 310 12.68 -0.67 32.32
CA ASN A 310 13.75 0.15 32.89
C ASN A 310 13.23 1.54 33.28
N LYS A 311 12.45 2.19 32.39
CA LYS A 311 11.79 3.47 32.72
C LYS A 311 10.73 3.31 33.81
N PHE A 312 9.97 2.22 33.79
CA PHE A 312 8.97 1.94 34.82
C PHE A 312 9.56 1.85 36.22
N GLN A 313 10.59 1.01 36.39
CA GLN A 313 11.22 0.74 37.69
C GLN A 313 12.01 1.93 38.23
N SER A 314 12.54 2.80 37.35
CA SER A 314 13.36 3.93 37.77
C SER A 314 12.55 5.09 38.39
N SER A 315 11.37 5.41 37.84
CA SER A 315 10.58 6.56 38.30
C SER A 315 9.05 6.38 38.28
N VAL A 316 8.50 5.58 37.37
CA VAL A 316 7.05 5.59 37.06
C VAL A 316 6.23 4.68 38.00
N GLU A 317 6.82 3.62 38.56
CA GLU A 317 6.09 2.66 39.42
C GLU A 317 5.36 3.33 40.60
N LYS A 318 6.07 4.22 41.32
CA LYS A 318 5.49 4.96 42.44
C LYS A 318 4.41 5.95 42.00
N LEU A 319 4.59 6.53 40.81
CA LEU A 319 3.65 7.46 40.22
C LEU A 319 2.35 6.75 39.86
N CYS A 320 2.40 5.60 39.18
CA CYS A 320 1.22 4.81 38.84
C CYS A 320 0.37 4.48 40.06
N LYS A 321 0.97 4.18 41.22
CA LYS A 321 0.19 3.93 42.44
C LYS A 321 -0.65 5.14 42.83
N ALA A 322 -0.03 6.31 42.91
CA ALA A 322 -0.71 7.56 43.24
C ALA A 322 -1.77 7.94 42.19
N GLU A 323 -1.44 7.79 40.90
CA GLU A 323 -2.36 8.06 39.79
C GLU A 323 -3.61 7.18 39.85
N GLN A 324 -3.45 5.88 40.09
CA GLN A 324 -4.58 4.94 40.18
C GLN A 324 -5.46 5.25 41.40
N ASP A 325 -4.87 5.55 42.56
CA ASP A 325 -5.62 5.94 43.76
C ASP A 325 -6.43 7.22 43.52
N LEU A 326 -5.88 8.21 42.80
CA LEU A 326 -6.54 9.47 42.46
C LEU A 326 -7.63 9.29 41.38
N ALA A 327 -7.35 8.52 40.33
CA ALA A 327 -8.27 8.28 39.21
C ALA A 327 -9.48 7.45 39.64
N VAL A 328 -9.26 6.35 40.37
CA VAL A 328 -10.32 5.46 40.87
C VAL A 328 -11.03 6.08 42.07
N GLY A 329 -10.31 6.83 42.91
CA GLY A 329 -10.82 7.40 44.16
C GLY A 329 -10.80 6.43 45.35
N SER A 330 -10.20 5.25 45.19
CA SER A 330 -9.98 4.25 46.23
C SER A 330 -8.62 3.56 46.11
N ASP A 331 -8.07 3.09 47.23
CA ASP A 331 -6.85 2.28 47.26
C ASP A 331 -7.08 0.85 46.74
N VAL A 332 -6.02 0.05 46.67
CA VAL A 332 -6.04 -1.31 46.13
C VAL A 332 -6.95 -2.26 46.92
N GLU A 333 -7.20 -1.96 48.19
CA GLU A 333 -8.15 -2.66 49.05
C GLU A 333 -9.61 -2.18 48.86
N GLY A 334 -9.85 -1.20 47.99
CA GLY A 334 -11.17 -0.63 47.73
C GLY A 334 -11.62 0.41 48.76
N GLN A 335 -10.74 0.83 49.68
CA GLN A 335 -11.06 1.88 50.63
C GLN A 335 -10.98 3.25 49.97
N LYS A 336 -12.01 4.06 50.20
CA LYS A 336 -12.07 5.41 49.63
C LYS A 336 -10.89 6.26 50.11
N VAL A 337 -10.24 6.96 49.18
CA VAL A 337 -9.17 7.92 49.49
C VAL A 337 -9.78 9.10 50.25
N LYS A 338 -9.44 9.22 51.54
CA LYS A 338 -10.00 10.26 52.42
C LYS A 338 -9.39 11.64 52.19
N ASP A 339 -8.08 11.69 51.93
CA ASP A 339 -7.34 12.93 51.67
C ASP A 339 -6.46 12.75 50.42
N PRO A 340 -6.98 13.13 49.23
CA PRO A 340 -6.22 13.03 47.98
C PRO A 340 -4.90 13.81 47.97
N MET A 341 -4.77 14.86 48.79
CA MET A 341 -3.53 15.66 48.85
C MET A 341 -2.39 14.86 49.48
N ARG A 342 -2.69 13.97 50.43
CA ARG A 342 -1.70 13.06 51.03
C ARG A 342 -1.12 12.08 50.00
N THR A 343 -1.90 11.73 48.99
CA THR A 343 -1.46 10.90 47.86
C THR A 343 -0.61 11.70 46.86
N LEU A 344 -0.97 12.96 46.59
CA LEU A 344 -0.27 13.82 45.64
C LEU A 344 1.07 14.38 46.16
N LEU A 345 1.14 14.80 47.43
CA LEU A 345 2.28 15.52 47.98
C LEU A 345 3.63 14.80 47.80
N PRO A 346 3.76 13.47 48.02
CA PRO A 346 5.01 12.75 47.77
C PRO A 346 5.51 12.87 46.33
N ILE A 347 4.59 12.88 45.35
CA ILE A 347 4.92 12.99 43.93
C ILE A 347 5.46 14.39 43.60
N LEU A 348 4.88 15.44 44.18
CA LEU A 348 5.35 16.81 43.96
C LEU A 348 6.76 17.05 44.53
N LEU A 349 7.07 16.42 45.66
CA LEU A 349 8.36 16.55 46.35
C LEU A 349 9.48 15.72 45.71
N HIS A 350 9.16 14.60 45.06
CA HIS A 350 10.15 13.78 44.36
C HIS A 350 10.58 14.40 43.01
N PRO A 351 11.79 14.09 42.52
CA PRO A 351 12.33 14.61 41.26
C PRO A 351 11.74 13.88 40.03
N HIS A 352 10.42 13.94 39.86
CA HIS A 352 9.73 13.51 38.64
C HIS A 352 9.78 14.57 37.54
N SER A 353 9.48 14.18 36.30
CA SER A 353 9.41 15.14 35.18
C SER A 353 8.28 16.15 35.39
N THR A 354 8.37 17.31 34.73
CA THR A 354 7.31 18.33 34.80
C THR A 354 5.98 17.78 34.29
N TYR A 355 5.98 17.01 33.20
CA TYR A 355 4.80 16.36 32.65
C TYR A 355 4.15 15.40 33.65
N ASP A 356 4.93 14.56 34.33
CA ASP A 356 4.42 13.63 35.35
C ASP A 356 3.73 14.35 36.51
N LYS A 357 4.34 15.46 36.96
CA LYS A 357 3.78 16.29 38.03
C LYS A 357 2.48 16.96 37.58
N ILE A 358 2.43 17.46 36.35
CA ILE A 358 1.20 18.03 35.76
C ILE A 358 0.09 16.96 35.72
N ARG A 359 0.38 15.75 35.23
CA ARG A 359 -0.57 14.62 35.18
C ARG A 359 -1.13 14.30 36.57
N ALA A 360 -0.26 14.17 37.58
CA ALA A 360 -0.69 13.90 38.94
C ALA A 360 -1.56 15.02 39.54
N VAL A 361 -1.23 16.30 39.26
CA VAL A 361 -2.04 17.44 39.69
C VAL A 361 -3.40 17.45 38.99
N LEU A 362 -3.46 17.18 37.69
CA LEU A 362 -4.72 17.09 36.95
C LEU A 362 -5.62 15.98 37.49
N LEU A 363 -5.07 14.79 37.74
CA LEU A 363 -5.81 13.68 38.35
C LEU A 363 -6.35 14.05 39.73
N TYR A 364 -5.58 14.78 40.55
CA TYR A 364 -6.07 15.32 41.81
C TYR A 364 -7.25 16.29 41.60
N ILE A 365 -7.15 17.24 40.67
CA ILE A 365 -8.22 18.20 40.37
C ILE A 365 -9.48 17.48 39.87
N PHE A 366 -9.33 16.51 38.97
CA PHE A 366 -10.44 15.70 38.44
C PHE A 366 -11.07 14.80 39.51
N SER A 367 -10.26 14.30 40.46
CA SER A 367 -10.78 13.52 41.60
C SER A 367 -11.72 14.35 42.47
N LEU A 368 -11.48 15.66 42.59
CA LEU A 368 -12.26 16.59 43.40
C LEU A 368 -13.38 17.32 42.63
N ASN A 369 -13.43 17.20 41.31
CA ASN A 369 -14.26 18.03 40.42
C ASN A 369 -13.96 19.53 40.56
N GLY A 370 -12.67 19.87 40.54
CA GLY A 370 -12.17 21.24 40.65
C GLY A 370 -11.54 21.56 42.00
N THR A 371 -10.79 22.66 42.05
CA THR A 371 -10.11 23.16 43.25
C THR A 371 -10.31 24.67 43.42
N THR A 372 -10.00 25.24 44.58
CA THR A 372 -9.99 26.70 44.77
C THR A 372 -8.80 27.35 44.04
N ASP A 373 -8.94 28.61 43.64
CA ASP A 373 -7.87 29.40 43.01
C ASP A 373 -6.60 29.46 43.87
N GLU A 374 -6.75 29.62 45.18
CA GLU A 374 -5.62 29.68 46.10
C GLU A 374 -4.83 28.35 46.11
N ASN A 375 -5.54 27.21 46.15
CA ASN A 375 -4.90 25.90 46.12
C ASN A 375 -4.30 25.61 44.74
N LEU A 376 -4.98 25.99 43.66
CA LEU A 376 -4.46 25.86 42.30
C LEU A 376 -3.13 26.60 42.12
N ASN A 377 -3.05 27.85 42.57
CA ASN A 377 -1.82 28.64 42.50
C ASN A 377 -0.67 28.00 43.30
N LYS A 378 -0.95 27.42 44.48
CA LYS A 378 0.05 26.67 45.26
C LYS A 378 0.53 25.44 44.52
N LEU A 379 -0.37 24.68 43.88
CA LEU A 379 0.00 23.50 43.09
C LEU A 379 0.87 23.88 41.89
N ILE A 380 0.51 24.95 41.16
CA ILE A 380 1.29 25.49 40.03
C ILE A 380 2.72 25.87 40.47
N GLN A 381 2.86 26.55 41.62
CA GLN A 381 4.16 26.90 42.19
C GLN A 381 4.99 25.66 42.59
N HIS A 382 4.36 24.62 43.15
CA HIS A 382 5.05 23.37 43.48
C HIS A 382 5.54 22.61 42.24
N VAL A 383 4.81 22.68 41.13
CA VAL A 383 5.18 22.06 39.85
C VAL A 383 6.22 22.90 39.09
N LYS A 384 6.35 24.19 39.41
CA LYS A 384 7.26 25.17 38.77
C LYS A 384 6.89 25.48 37.31
N ILE A 385 5.61 25.71 37.06
CA ILE A 385 5.05 26.04 35.73
C ILE A 385 4.30 27.38 35.75
N GLU A 386 4.78 28.35 36.51
CA GLU A 386 4.13 29.66 36.67
C GLU A 386 3.95 30.40 35.33
N THR A 387 4.88 30.18 34.39
CA THR A 387 4.85 30.76 33.04
C THR A 387 4.06 29.93 32.03
N GLU A 388 3.64 28.71 32.37
CA GLU A 388 2.93 27.77 31.50
C GLU A 388 1.72 27.14 32.22
N ARG A 389 0.98 27.96 32.97
CA ARG A 389 -0.23 27.56 33.71
C ARG A 389 -1.35 27.01 32.80
N GLU A 390 -1.24 27.24 31.50
CA GLU A 390 -2.11 26.80 30.41
C GLU A 390 -2.25 25.28 30.37
N TYR A 391 -1.20 24.52 30.72
CA TYR A 391 -1.26 23.05 30.82
C TYR A 391 -2.37 22.54 31.75
N ILE A 392 -2.74 23.33 32.77
CA ILE A 392 -3.79 22.98 33.73
C ILE A 392 -5.06 23.78 33.46
N THR A 393 -4.94 25.09 33.24
CA THR A 393 -6.11 25.98 33.18
C THR A 393 -6.95 25.84 31.92
N ASN A 394 -6.38 25.45 30.78
CA ASN A 394 -7.09 25.35 29.51
C ASN A 394 -8.02 24.13 29.40
N TRP A 395 -7.93 23.16 30.31
CA TRP A 395 -8.88 22.04 30.38
C TRP A 395 -10.34 22.49 30.59
N LYS A 396 -10.56 23.68 31.14
CA LYS A 396 -11.89 24.30 31.24
C LYS A 396 -12.56 24.52 29.88
N GLU A 397 -11.77 24.72 28.81
CA GLU A 397 -12.27 24.91 27.45
C GLU A 397 -12.87 23.61 26.88
N LEU A 398 -12.49 22.46 27.43
CA LEU A 398 -13.10 21.15 27.14
C LEU A 398 -14.30 20.85 28.06
N GLY A 399 -14.73 21.80 28.90
CA GLY A 399 -15.81 21.57 29.87
C GLY A 399 -15.40 20.82 31.12
N VAL A 400 -14.10 20.65 31.35
CA VAL A 400 -13.59 19.96 32.53
C VAL A 400 -13.40 20.97 33.67
N PRO A 401 -14.04 20.78 34.84
CA PRO A 401 -13.98 21.76 35.92
C PRO A 401 -12.58 21.80 36.56
N ILE A 402 -11.90 22.93 36.41
CA ILE A 402 -10.60 23.21 37.07
C ILE A 402 -10.79 24.01 38.36
N ASN A 403 -11.63 25.04 38.32
CA ASN A 403 -11.96 25.85 39.49
C ASN A 403 -13.31 25.43 40.07
N SER A 404 -13.38 25.27 41.39
CA SER A 404 -14.64 25.07 42.10
C SER A 404 -15.47 26.36 42.05
N SER A 405 -16.49 26.42 41.19
CA SER A 405 -17.45 27.52 41.21
C SER A 405 -18.52 27.27 42.28
N SER A 406 -19.01 28.34 42.91
CA SER A 406 -20.11 28.34 43.89
C SER A 406 -21.49 28.02 43.28
N SER A 407 -21.53 27.54 42.04
CA SER A 407 -22.77 27.22 41.32
C SER A 407 -23.34 25.89 41.78
N PHE A 408 -24.63 25.89 42.13
CA PHE A 408 -25.45 24.75 42.54
C PHE A 408 -25.56 23.59 41.51
N PHE A 409 -24.87 23.69 40.38
CA PHE A 409 -24.79 22.67 39.33
C PHE A 409 -23.45 21.93 39.42
N SER A 410 -23.25 21.14 40.47
CA SER A 410 -22.18 20.15 40.42
C SER A 410 -22.58 19.10 39.38
N SER A 411 -21.78 18.95 38.32
CA SER A 411 -21.94 17.80 37.43
C SER A 411 -21.78 16.55 38.29
N ARG A 412 -22.84 15.75 38.41
CA ARG A 412 -22.72 14.45 39.06
C ARG A 412 -21.68 13.66 38.27
N LYS A 413 -20.68 13.09 38.96
CA LYS A 413 -19.78 12.12 38.32
C LYS A 413 -20.65 11.02 37.72
N PRO A 414 -20.45 10.67 36.43
CA PRO A 414 -21.17 9.56 35.81
C PRO A 414 -20.95 8.29 36.63
N SER A 415 -22.01 7.52 36.85
CA SER A 415 -21.89 6.21 37.49
C SER A 415 -21.05 5.29 36.60
N ARG A 416 -19.99 4.70 37.16
CA ARG A 416 -19.14 3.72 36.49
C ARG A 416 -19.77 2.32 36.61
N ARG A 417 -19.54 1.47 35.62
CA ARG A 417 -19.99 0.06 35.65
C ARG A 417 -19.26 -0.69 36.77
N ASP A 418 -19.96 -1.58 37.47
CA ASP A 418 -19.34 -2.42 38.52
C ASP A 418 -18.47 -3.50 37.87
N ARG A 419 -17.18 -3.50 38.23
CA ARG A 419 -16.14 -4.43 37.73
C ARG A 419 -15.49 -5.23 38.86
N SER A 420 -16.12 -5.33 40.02
CA SER A 420 -15.58 -6.04 41.20
C SER A 420 -15.23 -7.52 40.97
N GLN A 421 -15.76 -8.14 39.91
CA GLN A 421 -15.49 -9.53 39.54
C GLN A 421 -14.30 -9.70 38.57
N GLU A 422 -13.76 -8.62 38.00
CA GLU A 422 -12.63 -8.67 37.07
C GLU A 422 -11.30 -8.75 37.85
N GLU A 423 -10.43 -9.72 37.52
CA GLU A 423 -9.07 -9.76 38.06
C GLU A 423 -8.22 -8.66 37.41
N MET A 424 -7.86 -7.64 38.17
CA MET A 424 -7.08 -6.50 37.68
C MET A 424 -5.71 -6.43 38.35
N TYR A 425 -4.71 -5.94 37.62
CA TYR A 425 -3.43 -5.58 38.21
C TYR A 425 -3.58 -4.34 39.12
N ASN A 426 -2.93 -4.35 40.28
CA ASN A 426 -3.04 -3.27 41.28
C ASN A 426 -2.75 -1.85 40.73
N LEU A 427 -1.86 -1.75 39.73
CA LEU A 427 -1.46 -0.50 39.09
C LEU A 427 -2.21 -0.22 37.77
N SER A 428 -3.25 -0.98 37.45
CA SER A 428 -4.05 -0.84 36.22
C SER A 428 -5.53 -1.11 36.52
N ARG A 429 -6.06 -0.41 37.52
CA ARG A 429 -7.44 -0.53 38.01
C ARG A 429 -8.41 0.39 37.29
N TRP A 430 -7.91 1.51 36.76
CA TRP A 430 -8.71 2.40 35.92
C TRP A 430 -9.12 1.71 34.63
N VAL A 431 -10.40 1.82 34.30
CA VAL A 431 -10.95 1.44 33.01
C VAL A 431 -11.40 2.71 32.29
N PRO A 432 -11.03 2.93 31.02
CA PRO A 432 -11.51 4.07 30.25
C PRO A 432 -13.03 4.15 30.21
N VAL A 433 -13.60 5.35 30.35
CA VAL A 433 -15.06 5.55 30.42
C VAL A 433 -15.73 5.08 29.14
N ILE A 434 -15.04 5.15 28.00
CA ILE A 434 -15.58 4.70 26.72
C ILE A 434 -15.90 3.21 26.70
N LYS A 435 -15.23 2.37 27.51
CA LYS A 435 -15.57 0.95 27.62
C LYS A 435 -16.94 0.73 28.22
N ASP A 436 -17.28 1.50 29.26
CA ASP A 436 -18.62 1.48 29.86
C ASP A 436 -19.67 1.93 28.83
N VAL A 437 -19.37 2.99 28.06
CA VAL A 437 -20.25 3.47 26.96
C VAL A 437 -20.44 2.41 25.87
N MET A 438 -19.36 1.73 25.46
CA MET A 438 -19.42 0.63 24.49
C MET A 438 -20.33 -0.48 25.02
N GLU A 439 -20.06 -1.00 26.22
CA GLU A 439 -20.83 -2.11 26.80
C GLU A 439 -22.29 -1.74 27.07
N ASP A 440 -22.57 -0.51 27.51
CA ASP A 440 -23.93 -0.03 27.75
C ASP A 440 -24.69 0.26 26.46
N ALA A 441 -24.01 0.67 25.39
CA ALA A 441 -24.61 0.78 24.06
C ALA A 441 -25.01 -0.60 23.52
N LEU A 442 -24.13 -1.60 23.66
CA LEU A 442 -24.42 -2.98 23.26
C LEU A 442 -25.53 -3.61 24.14
N ASP A 443 -25.58 -3.29 25.43
CA ASP A 443 -26.64 -3.75 26.34
C ASP A 443 -27.97 -2.97 26.20
N ASN A 444 -28.04 -1.95 25.33
CA ASN A 444 -29.15 -0.98 25.24
C ASN A 444 -29.49 -0.30 26.59
N LYS A 445 -28.49 -0.06 27.43
CA LYS A 445 -28.62 0.62 28.74
C LYS A 445 -28.12 2.06 28.71
N LEU A 446 -27.62 2.54 27.58
CA LEU A 446 -27.09 3.89 27.44
C LEU A 446 -28.21 4.94 27.54
N ASP A 447 -28.20 5.74 28.61
CA ASP A 447 -29.24 6.73 28.96
C ASP A 447 -29.49 7.72 27.81
N THR A 448 -30.73 7.78 27.32
CA THR A 448 -31.15 8.67 26.23
C THR A 448 -31.14 10.15 26.62
N ARG A 449 -31.14 10.48 27.92
CA ARG A 449 -31.01 11.87 28.40
C ARG A 449 -29.61 12.41 28.13
N ASP A 450 -28.60 11.60 28.42
CA ASP A 450 -27.18 12.00 28.36
C ASP A 450 -26.60 11.70 26.96
N TRP A 451 -27.17 10.70 26.27
CA TRP A 451 -26.80 10.25 24.92
C TRP A 451 -28.01 10.23 23.97
N PRO A 452 -28.59 11.39 23.62
CA PRO A 452 -29.75 11.46 22.72
C PRO A 452 -29.46 10.89 21.33
N HIS A 453 -30.54 10.46 20.67
CA HIS A 453 -30.50 10.08 19.26
C HIS A 453 -30.64 11.34 18.40
N GLN A 454 -29.71 11.52 17.47
CA GLN A 454 -29.93 12.38 16.31
C GLN A 454 -30.85 11.66 15.31
N SER A 455 -30.63 10.36 15.14
CA SER A 455 -31.46 9.48 14.34
C SER A 455 -31.47 8.07 14.88
N GLU A 456 -32.60 7.39 14.75
CA GLU A 456 -32.78 6.01 15.21
C GLU A 456 -32.34 5.01 14.15
N CYS A 457 -31.82 3.86 14.58
CA CYS A 457 -31.64 2.69 13.72
C CYS A 457 -32.66 1.61 14.08
N PRO A 458 -32.96 0.66 13.17
CA PRO A 458 -33.81 -0.49 13.48
C PRO A 458 -33.30 -1.24 14.71
N SER A 459 -34.23 -1.62 15.59
CA SER A 459 -33.93 -2.31 16.85
C SER A 459 -33.30 -3.68 16.58
N ALA A 460 -31.97 -3.74 16.55
CA ALA A 460 -31.22 -4.97 16.28
C ALA A 460 -31.15 -5.91 17.48
N TRP A 461 -31.56 -5.47 18.66
CA TRP A 461 -30.95 -5.98 19.88
C TRP A 461 -31.98 -6.21 21.00
N ASN A 462 -32.93 -7.10 20.73
CA ASN A 462 -33.62 -7.77 21.82
C ASN A 462 -32.72 -8.90 22.31
N GLY A 463 -31.94 -8.64 23.37
CA GLY A 463 -31.28 -9.65 24.21
C GLY A 463 -32.27 -10.59 24.92
N SER A 464 -33.41 -10.89 24.29
CA SER A 464 -34.45 -11.78 24.72
C SER A 464 -35.03 -12.42 23.46
N ARG A 465 -34.78 -13.72 23.29
CA ARG A 465 -35.64 -14.59 22.48
C ARG A 465 -37.04 -14.63 23.11
N ALA A 466 -37.80 -13.54 23.03
CA ALA A 466 -39.24 -13.59 23.17
C ALA A 466 -39.80 -13.81 21.76
N VAL A 467 -39.95 -15.07 21.39
CA VAL A 467 -40.60 -15.47 20.15
C VAL A 467 -42.07 -15.04 20.25
N SER A 468 -42.43 -13.92 19.63
CA SER A 468 -43.85 -13.64 19.37
C SER A 468 -44.36 -14.70 18.40
N ALA A 469 -45.25 -15.57 18.89
CA ALA A 469 -45.77 -16.75 18.17
C ALA A 469 -46.66 -16.42 16.95
N ARG A 470 -46.55 -15.23 16.35
CA ARG A 470 -47.44 -14.76 15.27
C ARG A 470 -46.77 -14.30 13.97
N GLN A 471 -45.45 -14.38 13.82
CA GLN A 471 -44.82 -14.11 12.53
C GLN A 471 -44.41 -15.40 11.82
N LYS A 472 -45.14 -15.70 10.73
CA LYS A 472 -44.85 -16.75 9.75
C LYS A 472 -43.41 -16.63 9.26
N HIS A 473 -42.64 -17.71 9.42
CA HIS A 473 -41.31 -17.88 8.86
C HIS A 473 -41.31 -17.70 7.33
N LYS A 474 -40.57 -16.70 6.84
CA LYS A 474 -39.92 -16.77 5.52
C LYS A 474 -38.56 -17.47 5.71
N PRO A 475 -38.17 -18.41 4.85
CA PRO A 475 -36.84 -19.01 4.94
C PRO A 475 -35.80 -17.97 4.51
N SER A 476 -34.90 -17.60 5.41
CA SER A 476 -33.74 -16.76 5.14
C SER A 476 -32.69 -17.55 4.35
N SER A 477 -32.12 -16.92 3.33
CA SER A 477 -31.03 -17.45 2.50
C SER A 477 -29.72 -17.60 3.29
N PRO A 478 -28.79 -18.48 2.86
CA PRO A 478 -27.53 -18.74 3.57
C PRO A 478 -26.55 -17.54 3.64
N ASP A 479 -26.78 -16.47 2.87
CA ASP A 479 -25.86 -15.32 2.75
C ASP A 479 -25.90 -14.33 3.93
N ASP A 480 -26.88 -14.42 4.84
CA ASP A 480 -27.00 -13.47 5.97
C ASP A 480 -26.00 -13.73 7.12
N TYR A 481 -25.19 -14.78 7.04
CA TYR A 481 -24.23 -15.14 8.11
C TYR A 481 -22.97 -14.26 8.19
N ARG A 482 -22.80 -13.26 7.32
CA ARG A 482 -21.55 -12.47 7.23
C ARG A 482 -21.55 -11.06 7.82
N SER A 483 -22.69 -10.46 8.19
CA SER A 483 -22.68 -9.08 8.72
C SER A 483 -22.94 -9.07 10.22
N ALA A 484 -21.87 -9.13 11.02
CA ALA A 484 -21.97 -8.74 12.43
C ALA A 484 -22.46 -7.29 12.52
N SER A 485 -23.29 -6.95 13.51
CA SER A 485 -23.68 -5.57 13.77
C SER A 485 -22.44 -4.74 14.11
N ARG A 486 -22.46 -3.42 13.88
CA ARG A 486 -21.31 -2.55 14.11
C ARG A 486 -21.63 -1.40 15.06
N LEU A 487 -20.73 -1.15 16.00
CA LEU A 487 -20.74 0.02 16.87
C LEU A 487 -19.54 0.90 16.50
N ILE A 488 -19.82 2.07 15.93
CA ILE A 488 -18.82 3.03 15.50
C ILE A 488 -18.77 4.15 16.54
N ILE A 489 -17.57 4.49 17.01
CA ILE A 489 -17.33 5.54 18.00
C ILE A 489 -16.37 6.56 17.42
N PHE A 490 -16.73 7.83 17.48
CA PHE A 490 -15.88 8.93 17.08
C PHE A 490 -15.68 9.92 18.22
N ILE A 491 -14.42 10.09 18.64
CA ILE A 491 -14.03 11.04 19.68
C ILE A 491 -13.43 12.29 19.01
N LEU A 492 -14.03 13.45 19.26
CA LEU A 492 -13.48 14.74 18.85
C LEU A 492 -12.32 15.13 19.76
N GLY A 493 -11.16 15.48 19.19
CA GLY A 493 -10.02 16.01 19.93
C GLY A 493 -9.02 14.96 20.43
N GLY A 494 -9.02 13.75 19.85
CA GLY A 494 -7.98 12.75 20.10
C GLY A 494 -8.50 11.49 20.82
N VAL A 495 -7.96 10.31 20.44
CA VAL A 495 -8.21 9.03 21.11
C VAL A 495 -6.91 8.47 21.68
N SER A 496 -6.94 8.01 22.93
CA SER A 496 -5.77 7.41 23.59
C SER A 496 -5.62 5.92 23.27
N TYR A 497 -4.41 5.38 23.41
CA TYR A 497 -4.16 3.95 23.18
C TYR A 497 -4.94 3.02 24.13
N SER A 498 -5.25 3.45 25.34
CA SER A 498 -6.07 2.68 26.29
C SER A 498 -7.54 2.63 25.85
N GLU A 499 -8.08 3.70 25.27
CA GLU A 499 -9.41 3.71 24.67
C GLU A 499 -9.47 2.84 23.41
N MET A 500 -8.42 2.89 22.57
CA MET A 500 -8.30 2.00 21.42
C MET A 500 -8.33 0.52 21.85
N ARG A 501 -7.60 0.16 22.91
CA ARG A 501 -7.61 -1.19 23.50
C ARG A 501 -9.03 -1.65 23.87
N CYS A 502 -9.85 -0.76 24.43
CA CYS A 502 -11.22 -1.09 24.84
C CYS A 502 -12.08 -1.60 23.67
N ALA A 503 -11.94 -1.04 22.46
CA ALA A 503 -12.67 -1.52 21.29
C ALA A 503 -12.34 -2.99 20.95
N TYR A 504 -11.06 -3.38 21.07
CA TYR A 504 -10.63 -4.77 20.87
C TYR A 504 -11.14 -5.69 21.98
N GLU A 505 -11.07 -5.26 23.24
CA GLU A 505 -11.56 -6.04 24.38
C GLU A 505 -13.07 -6.32 24.28
N VAL A 506 -13.86 -5.28 23.97
CA VAL A 506 -15.32 -5.39 23.84
C VAL A 506 -15.69 -6.25 22.63
N THR A 507 -15.04 -6.06 21.48
CA THR A 507 -15.26 -6.90 20.29
C THR A 507 -14.92 -8.36 20.55
N LYS A 508 -13.83 -8.63 21.29
CA LYS A 508 -13.42 -9.99 21.65
C LYS A 508 -14.41 -10.64 22.63
N ALA A 509 -14.96 -9.87 23.56
CA ALA A 509 -15.97 -10.33 24.52
C ALA A 509 -17.33 -10.58 23.85
N ASN A 510 -17.70 -9.76 22.86
CA ASN A 510 -19.00 -9.81 22.19
C ASN A 510 -18.87 -10.12 20.69
N LYS A 511 -18.91 -11.41 20.34
CA LYS A 511 -18.74 -11.87 18.95
C LYS A 511 -19.85 -11.46 17.97
N SER A 512 -20.99 -10.96 18.46
CA SER A 512 -22.10 -10.53 17.59
C SER A 512 -21.99 -9.08 17.12
N CYS A 513 -21.06 -8.29 17.68
CA CYS A 513 -20.85 -6.91 17.27
C CYS A 513 -19.37 -6.54 17.19
N GLU A 514 -18.99 -5.87 16.11
CA GLU A 514 -17.67 -5.28 15.91
C GLU A 514 -17.67 -3.83 16.39
N VAL A 515 -16.72 -3.46 17.27
CA VAL A 515 -16.54 -2.08 17.74
C VAL A 515 -15.40 -1.42 16.97
N ILE A 516 -15.69 -0.29 16.32
CA ILE A 516 -14.72 0.53 15.59
C ILE A 516 -14.62 1.87 16.29
N ILE A 517 -13.41 2.27 16.68
CA ILE A 517 -13.16 3.55 17.34
C ILE A 517 -12.21 4.41 16.50
N GLY A 518 -12.53 5.70 16.39
CA GLY A 518 -11.76 6.68 15.63
C GLY A 518 -11.81 8.07 16.27
N SER A 519 -11.00 8.96 15.73
CA SER A 519 -10.83 10.34 16.20
C SER A 519 -10.12 11.17 15.11
N THR A 520 -9.89 12.45 15.37
CA THR A 520 -9.03 13.34 14.57
C THR A 520 -7.57 12.90 14.55
N HIS A 521 -7.07 12.40 15.68
CA HIS A 521 -5.69 11.91 15.86
C HIS A 521 -5.59 10.95 17.05
N VAL A 522 -4.46 10.27 17.17
CA VAL A 522 -4.12 9.39 18.32
C VAL A 522 -3.29 10.18 19.33
N LEU A 523 -3.63 10.05 20.61
CA LEU A 523 -3.01 10.78 21.71
C LEU A 523 -1.96 9.94 22.45
N THR A 524 -0.85 10.59 22.79
CA THR A 524 -0.02 10.24 23.95
C THR A 524 -0.30 11.24 25.08
N PRO A 525 0.02 10.90 26.34
CA PRO A 525 -0.16 11.85 27.45
C PRO A 525 0.58 13.17 27.25
N THR A 526 1.77 13.12 26.64
CA THR A 526 2.53 14.33 26.29
C THR A 526 1.84 15.15 25.20
N SER A 527 1.40 14.52 24.10
CA SER A 527 0.73 15.23 23.01
C SER A 527 -0.58 15.88 23.48
N MET A 528 -1.33 15.20 24.36
CA MET A 528 -2.55 15.77 24.94
C MET A 528 -2.25 17.03 25.76
N LEU A 529 -1.20 17.02 26.57
CA LEU A 529 -0.83 18.19 27.38
C LEU A 529 -0.33 19.35 26.52
N ASP A 530 0.44 19.06 25.47
CA ASP A 530 0.86 20.06 24.48
C ASP A 530 -0.34 20.68 23.75
N ASP A 531 -1.28 19.86 23.27
CA ASP A 531 -2.51 20.30 22.61
C ASP A 531 -3.33 21.23 23.52
N ILE A 532 -3.46 20.88 24.81
CA ILE A 532 -4.18 21.69 25.80
C ILE A 532 -3.48 23.02 26.09
N ARG A 533 -2.15 23.02 26.27
CA ARG A 533 -1.38 24.25 26.47
C ARG A 533 -1.62 25.24 25.34
N ASP A 534 -1.73 24.73 24.12
CA ASP A 534 -1.78 25.55 22.91
C ASP A 534 -3.16 26.14 22.61
N LEU A 535 -4.23 25.72 23.31
CA LEU A 535 -5.59 26.26 23.12
C LEU A 535 -5.72 27.77 23.39
N SER A 536 -4.91 28.32 24.30
CA SER A 536 -4.93 29.75 24.63
C SER A 536 -4.04 30.60 23.72
N LYS A 537 -3.24 29.97 22.86
CA LYS A 537 -2.54 30.69 21.79
C LYS A 537 -3.61 31.15 20.81
N LYS A 538 -3.58 32.44 20.44
CA LYS A 538 -4.56 33.01 19.51
C LYS A 538 -4.67 32.11 18.26
N PRO A 539 -5.87 31.99 17.64
CA PRO A 539 -6.00 31.39 16.32
C PRO A 539 -4.96 32.03 15.43
N ILE A 540 -4.15 31.17 14.81
CA ILE A 540 -2.89 31.51 14.20
C ILE A 540 -3.01 32.78 13.34
N GLU A 541 -2.38 33.88 13.78
CA GLU A 541 -2.41 35.20 13.11
C GLU A 541 -1.97 35.13 11.63
N THR A 542 -1.29 34.04 11.20
CA THR A 542 -0.86 33.86 9.80
C THR A 542 -1.99 33.77 8.78
N PHE A 543 -3.19 33.30 9.15
CA PHE A 543 -4.32 33.29 8.20
C PHE A 543 -4.94 34.68 8.02
N THR A 544 -4.97 35.48 9.09
CA THR A 544 -5.34 36.90 9.04
C THR A 544 -4.30 37.74 8.30
N LEU A 545 -3.01 37.51 8.52
CA LEU A 545 -1.92 38.22 7.83
C LEU A 545 -1.89 37.93 6.32
N ARG A 546 -2.18 36.69 5.92
CA ARG A 546 -2.31 36.35 4.50
C ARG A 546 -3.56 36.98 3.87
N SER A 547 -4.68 37.07 4.59
CA SER A 547 -5.87 37.78 4.09
C SER A 547 -5.67 39.30 4.01
N ASP A 548 -4.80 39.84 4.87
CA ASP A 548 -4.42 41.27 4.89
C ASP A 548 -3.24 41.59 3.95
N ASN A 549 -2.71 40.57 3.25
CA ASN A 549 -1.63 40.65 2.27
C ASN A 549 -0.31 41.24 2.82
N GLU A 550 -0.01 40.97 4.10
CA GLU A 550 1.24 41.37 4.72
C GLU A 550 2.37 40.39 4.31
N LEU A 551 3.41 40.91 3.65
CA LEU A 551 4.49 40.13 3.02
C LEU A 551 5.88 40.54 3.55
N ASP A 552 6.04 40.61 4.86
CA ASP A 552 7.25 41.12 5.52
C ASP A 552 8.02 40.03 6.30
N GLU A 553 9.11 40.44 6.97
CA GLU A 553 9.94 39.53 7.79
C GLU A 553 9.18 39.00 9.02
N GLU A 554 8.16 39.71 9.52
CA GLU A 554 7.34 39.25 10.64
C GLU A 554 6.45 38.08 10.22
N ALA A 555 5.83 38.15 9.04
CA ALA A 555 5.14 37.03 8.43
C ALA A 555 6.08 35.83 8.18
N LEU A 556 7.33 36.09 7.82
CA LEU A 556 8.36 35.04 7.69
C LEU A 556 8.66 34.40 9.06
N GLN A 557 8.80 35.18 10.14
CA GLN A 557 9.01 34.65 11.49
C GLN A 557 7.83 33.77 11.96
N LEU A 558 6.59 34.21 11.71
CA LEU A 558 5.39 33.50 12.13
C LEU A 558 5.19 32.19 11.36
N THR A 559 5.35 32.22 10.03
CA THR A 559 5.31 30.99 9.21
C THR A 559 6.41 30.00 9.62
N GLN A 560 7.57 30.49 10.08
CA GLN A 560 8.66 29.66 10.58
C GLN A 560 8.26 28.85 11.82
N GLN A 561 7.62 29.48 12.81
CA GLN A 561 7.21 28.83 14.06
C GLN A 561 6.25 27.66 13.81
N LEU A 562 5.35 27.84 12.84
CA LEU A 562 4.35 26.83 12.48
C LEU A 562 4.95 25.68 11.69
N LEU A 563 5.75 26.01 10.66
CA LEU A 563 6.38 25.01 9.80
C LEU A 563 7.46 24.21 10.54
N ALA A 564 8.09 24.79 11.57
CA ALA A 564 8.97 24.05 12.48
C ALA A 564 8.22 22.91 13.18
N SER A 565 6.94 23.10 13.51
CA SER A 565 6.11 22.12 14.21
C SER A 565 5.39 21.16 13.26
N ASN A 566 4.92 21.67 12.11
CA ASN A 566 4.25 20.90 11.06
C ASN A 566 4.82 21.20 9.67
N PRO A 567 5.90 20.50 9.26
CA PRO A 567 6.56 20.70 7.97
C PRO A 567 5.73 20.32 6.74
N ASP A 568 4.58 19.65 6.88
CA ASP A 568 3.76 19.20 5.74
C ASP A 568 2.67 20.19 5.35
N PHE A 569 2.66 21.38 5.96
CA PHE A 569 1.64 22.37 5.66
C PHE A 569 1.93 23.14 4.35
N ALA A 570 1.45 22.59 3.23
CA ALA A 570 1.66 23.15 1.89
C ALA A 570 1.23 24.62 1.74
N THR A 571 0.13 25.04 2.38
CA THR A 571 -0.36 26.43 2.33
C THR A 571 0.64 27.41 2.93
N LEU A 572 1.28 27.05 4.05
CA LEU A 572 2.29 27.90 4.67
C LEU A 572 3.57 27.96 3.84
N TRP A 573 3.98 26.85 3.22
CA TRP A 573 5.12 26.89 2.28
C TRP A 573 4.85 27.78 1.05
N ASN A 574 3.61 27.79 0.54
CA ASN A 574 3.21 28.71 -0.53
C ASN A 574 3.29 30.17 -0.08
N TYR A 575 2.69 30.49 1.07
CA TYR A 575 2.72 31.84 1.61
C TYR A 575 4.16 32.30 1.92
N ARG A 576 4.99 31.42 2.47
CA ARG A 576 6.42 31.67 2.69
C ARG A 576 7.17 31.97 1.39
N ARG A 577 6.83 31.31 0.28
CA ARG A 577 7.36 31.67 -1.05
C ARG A 577 6.86 33.02 -1.54
N GLU A 578 5.59 33.35 -1.34
CA GLU A 578 5.02 34.67 -1.67
C GLU A 578 5.79 35.78 -0.93
N ILE A 579 6.08 35.59 0.36
CA ILE A 579 6.88 36.51 1.18
C ILE A 579 8.32 36.61 0.62
N LEU A 580 9.00 35.48 0.40
CA LEU A 580 10.37 35.48 -0.11
C LEU A 580 10.49 36.13 -1.51
N LEU A 581 9.50 35.92 -2.39
CA LEU A 581 9.42 36.57 -3.70
C LEU A 581 9.23 38.09 -3.57
N HIS A 582 8.48 38.56 -2.58
CA HIS A 582 8.37 39.99 -2.31
C HIS A 582 9.70 40.55 -1.82
N LEU A 583 10.36 39.87 -0.87
CA LEU A 583 11.65 40.29 -0.32
C LEU A 583 12.77 40.30 -1.38
N GLU A 584 12.73 39.43 -2.39
CA GLU A 584 13.62 39.48 -3.57
C GLU A 584 13.54 40.81 -4.32
N THR A 585 12.38 41.48 -4.33
CA THR A 585 12.23 42.78 -5.03
C THR A 585 12.77 43.96 -4.25
N VAL A 586 13.01 43.78 -2.94
CA VAL A 586 13.36 44.86 -2.01
C VAL A 586 14.81 44.75 -1.52
N LYS A 587 15.37 43.53 -1.45
CA LYS A 587 16.71 43.27 -0.89
C LYS A 587 17.81 43.20 -1.96
N GLU A 588 19.01 43.62 -1.58
CA GLU A 588 20.23 43.51 -2.39
C GLU A 588 20.75 42.06 -2.42
N GLU A 589 21.59 41.73 -3.41
CA GLU A 589 22.07 40.35 -3.66
C GLU A 589 22.78 39.71 -2.44
N GLU A 590 23.57 40.47 -1.67
CA GLU A 590 24.23 39.97 -0.46
C GLU A 590 23.26 39.69 0.69
N GLU A 591 22.20 40.48 0.82
CA GLU A 591 21.16 40.27 1.84
C GLU A 591 20.29 39.08 1.46
N LEU A 592 20.03 38.91 0.16
CA LEU A 592 19.29 37.78 -0.38
C LEU A 592 20.04 36.45 -0.18
N GLN A 593 21.37 36.45 -0.37
CA GLN A 593 22.22 35.30 -0.06
C GLN A 593 22.05 34.87 1.41
N LYS A 594 22.17 35.82 2.36
CA LYS A 594 22.03 35.52 3.80
C LYS A 594 20.63 35.04 4.15
N LEU A 595 19.59 35.64 3.56
CA LEU A 595 18.20 35.26 3.77
C LEU A 595 17.97 33.81 3.34
N TYR A 596 18.44 33.42 2.15
CA TYR A 596 18.25 32.07 1.67
C TYR A 596 19.15 31.03 2.38
N GLU A 597 20.36 31.40 2.82
CA GLU A 597 21.17 30.54 3.67
C GLU A 597 20.50 30.26 5.02
N ALA A 598 19.90 31.29 5.64
CA ALA A 598 19.10 31.13 6.85
C ALA A 598 17.86 30.26 6.59
N GLU A 599 17.21 30.42 5.44
CA GLU A 599 16.10 29.59 5.02
C GLU A 599 16.50 28.12 4.84
N LEU A 600 17.65 27.82 4.24
CA LEU A 600 18.18 26.46 4.12
C LEU A 600 18.45 25.80 5.47
N LEU A 601 18.92 26.58 6.47
CA LEU A 601 19.10 26.10 7.86
C LEU A 601 17.76 25.82 8.54
N PHE A 602 16.77 26.70 8.33
CA PHE A 602 15.42 26.47 8.82
C PHE A 602 14.79 25.21 8.22
N ILE A 603 14.91 25.01 6.91
CA ILE A 603 14.43 23.80 6.24
C ILE A 603 15.14 22.55 6.80
N GLU A 604 16.43 22.64 7.11
CA GLU A 604 17.16 21.54 7.76
C GLU A 604 16.55 21.19 9.13
N SER A 605 16.13 22.19 9.90
CA SER A 605 15.40 21.96 11.17
C SER A 605 14.05 21.28 10.94
N CYS A 606 13.29 21.67 9.90
CA CYS A 606 12.03 21.03 9.54
C CYS A 606 12.23 19.56 9.12
N LEU A 607 13.29 19.28 8.37
CA LEU A 607 13.62 17.91 7.92
C LEU A 607 14.09 17.01 9.08
N LYS A 608 14.59 17.58 10.19
CA LYS A 608 14.84 16.82 11.42
C LYS A 608 13.55 16.39 12.11
N VAL A 609 12.48 17.19 11.99
CA VAL A 609 11.14 16.87 12.51
C VAL A 609 10.45 15.84 11.62
N ASN A 610 10.39 16.08 10.31
CA ASN A 610 9.87 15.11 9.34
C ASN A 610 10.84 14.94 8.15
N PRO A 611 11.70 13.90 8.16
CA PRO A 611 12.62 13.62 7.05
C PRO A 611 11.93 13.32 5.70
N LYS A 612 10.65 12.96 5.74
CA LYS A 612 9.83 12.64 4.56
C LYS A 612 8.96 13.81 4.11
N SER A 613 9.09 15.00 4.69
CA SER A 613 8.30 16.17 4.28
C SER A 613 8.63 16.58 2.84
N TYR A 614 7.68 16.31 1.94
CA TYR A 614 7.79 16.73 0.54
C TYR A 614 7.76 18.25 0.41
N GLY A 615 6.98 18.93 1.27
CA GLY A 615 6.93 20.39 1.31
C GLY A 615 8.30 21.00 1.59
N SER A 616 9.01 20.48 2.61
CA SER A 616 10.36 20.91 2.95
C SER A 616 11.39 20.61 1.85
N TRP A 617 11.40 19.39 1.27
CA TRP A 617 12.33 19.05 0.18
C TRP A 617 12.10 19.88 -1.08
N HIS A 618 10.84 20.11 -1.46
CA HIS A 618 10.48 20.93 -2.61
C HIS A 618 10.87 22.39 -2.40
N HIS A 619 10.56 22.94 -1.22
CA HIS A 619 10.96 24.30 -0.86
C HIS A 619 12.48 24.45 -0.81
N ARG A 620 13.22 23.42 -0.34
CA ARG A 620 14.69 23.39 -0.41
C ARG A 620 15.20 23.54 -1.84
N GLY A 621 14.68 22.74 -2.77
CA GLY A 621 15.06 22.84 -4.19
C GLY A 621 14.73 24.20 -4.79
N TRP A 622 13.57 24.76 -4.44
CA TRP A 622 13.18 26.11 -4.86
C TRP A 622 14.15 27.18 -4.34
N VAL A 623 14.49 27.14 -3.05
CA VAL A 623 15.47 28.05 -2.42
C VAL A 623 16.85 27.88 -3.05
N SER A 624 17.34 26.65 -3.21
CA SER A 624 18.65 26.37 -3.80
C SER A 624 18.77 26.85 -5.24
N SER A 625 17.69 26.83 -6.03
CA SER A 625 17.68 27.36 -7.40
C SER A 625 17.70 28.89 -7.50
N ARG A 626 17.39 29.58 -6.39
CA ARG A 626 17.30 31.04 -6.30
C ARG A 626 18.44 31.66 -5.49
N LEU A 627 19.26 30.83 -4.83
CA LEU A 627 20.47 31.28 -4.18
C LEU A 627 21.40 31.92 -5.21
N PRO A 628 21.89 33.15 -4.99
CA PRO A 628 22.90 33.76 -5.86
C PRO A 628 24.18 32.91 -5.96
N LYS A 629 24.63 32.34 -4.83
CA LYS A 629 25.85 31.51 -4.75
C LYS A 629 25.58 30.18 -4.01
N PRO A 630 25.05 29.16 -4.70
CA PRO A 630 24.73 27.87 -4.08
C PRO A 630 25.98 27.03 -3.77
N ASP A 631 26.03 26.44 -2.57
CA ASP A 631 27.05 25.45 -2.19
C ASP A 631 26.60 24.03 -2.54
N TRP A 632 26.80 23.66 -3.80
CA TRP A 632 26.43 22.33 -4.30
C TRP A 632 27.23 21.19 -3.66
N LYS A 633 28.44 21.44 -3.14
CA LYS A 633 29.24 20.41 -2.48
C LYS A 633 28.62 20.01 -1.15
N ARG A 634 28.16 20.99 -0.36
CA ARG A 634 27.41 20.74 0.86
C ARG A 634 26.12 19.98 0.55
N GLU A 635 25.36 20.40 -0.45
CA GLU A 635 24.12 19.71 -0.82
C GLU A 635 24.38 18.26 -1.28
N LEU A 636 25.42 17.97 -2.06
CA LEU A 636 25.72 16.58 -2.44
C LEU A 636 26.09 15.66 -1.27
N SER A 637 26.60 16.23 -0.18
CA SER A 637 27.08 15.49 1.01
C SER A 637 25.98 15.06 1.98
N LEU A 638 24.82 15.70 1.89
CA LEU A 638 23.69 15.42 2.77
C LEU A 638 22.95 14.14 2.30
N PHE A 639 22.49 13.33 3.25
CA PHE A 639 21.69 12.14 2.94
C PHE A 639 20.24 12.57 2.59
N HIS A 640 19.82 12.34 1.34
CA HIS A 640 18.66 13.00 0.75
C HIS A 640 17.59 12.05 0.19
N CYS A 641 16.40 12.60 0.00
CA CYS A 641 15.44 12.02 -0.95
C CYS A 641 16.03 12.02 -2.38
N TRP A 642 15.84 10.92 -3.12
CA TRP A 642 16.43 10.71 -4.45
C TRP A 642 16.05 11.77 -5.49
N ASP A 643 14.86 12.36 -5.39
CA ASP A 643 14.45 13.47 -6.27
C ASP A 643 15.33 14.70 -6.07
N TYR A 644 15.59 15.06 -4.81
CA TYR A 644 16.43 16.20 -4.48
C TYR A 644 17.88 15.95 -4.89
N ARG A 645 18.40 14.73 -4.68
CA ARG A 645 19.74 14.36 -5.17
C ARG A 645 19.84 14.51 -6.69
N ARG A 646 18.87 14.04 -7.46
CA ARG A 646 18.86 14.20 -8.93
C ARG A 646 18.88 15.67 -9.36
N PHE A 647 18.12 16.52 -8.67
CA PHE A 647 18.16 17.96 -8.88
C PHE A 647 19.57 18.53 -8.60
N VAL A 648 20.15 18.23 -7.43
CA VAL A 648 21.50 18.71 -7.06
C VAL A 648 22.57 18.19 -8.03
N VAL A 649 22.53 16.92 -8.43
CA VAL A 649 23.45 16.33 -9.43
C VAL A 649 23.38 17.08 -10.75
N LYS A 650 22.16 17.40 -11.21
CA LYS A 650 21.94 18.15 -12.44
C LYS A 650 22.52 19.57 -12.38
N GLU A 651 22.27 20.30 -11.29
CA GLU A 651 22.74 21.69 -11.14
C GLU A 651 24.25 21.78 -10.84
N SER A 652 24.82 20.77 -10.18
CA SER A 652 26.24 20.71 -9.81
C SER A 652 27.17 20.18 -10.92
N GLY A 653 26.61 19.59 -11.98
CA GLY A 653 27.37 19.03 -13.09
C GLY A 653 28.15 17.75 -12.76
N VAL A 654 27.72 16.99 -11.74
CA VAL A 654 28.30 15.68 -11.41
C VAL A 654 28.06 14.70 -12.55
N SER A 655 29.08 13.90 -12.90
CA SER A 655 28.98 12.99 -14.04
C SER A 655 28.17 11.73 -13.70
N ALA A 656 27.57 11.11 -14.72
CA ALA A 656 26.79 9.88 -14.53
C ALA A 656 27.66 8.71 -14.03
N GLU A 657 28.96 8.70 -14.34
CA GLU A 657 29.92 7.70 -13.83
C GLU A 657 30.13 7.84 -12.32
N GLN A 658 30.24 9.07 -11.82
CA GLN A 658 30.38 9.34 -10.38
C GLN A 658 29.11 8.91 -9.63
N GLU A 659 27.93 9.14 -10.20
CA GLU A 659 26.68 8.65 -9.62
C GLU A 659 26.55 7.13 -9.69
N LEU A 660 27.05 6.49 -10.76
CA LEU A 660 27.06 5.03 -10.85
C LEU A 660 27.91 4.42 -9.72
N GLN A 661 29.08 4.99 -9.42
CA GLN A 661 29.91 4.57 -8.28
C GLN A 661 29.21 4.83 -6.94
N TYR A 662 28.50 5.96 -6.81
CA TYR A 662 27.72 6.24 -5.60
C TYR A 662 26.62 5.20 -5.36
N THR A 663 25.88 4.79 -6.40
CA THR A 663 24.89 3.72 -6.28
C THR A 663 25.50 2.38 -5.91
N GLU A 664 26.69 2.08 -6.41
CA GLU A 664 27.43 0.86 -6.06
C GLU A 664 27.77 0.83 -4.56
N HIS A 665 28.26 1.95 -4.02
CA HIS A 665 28.52 2.09 -2.57
C HIS A 665 27.25 1.89 -1.72
N LEU A 666 26.10 2.42 -2.17
CA LEU A 666 24.84 2.27 -1.46
C LEU A 666 24.27 0.84 -1.53
N ILE A 667 24.42 0.15 -2.65
CA ILE A 667 24.00 -1.25 -2.80
C ILE A 667 24.90 -2.17 -1.97
N SER A 668 26.20 -1.94 -1.98
CA SER A 668 27.15 -2.75 -1.20
C SER A 668 27.01 -2.55 0.31
N SER A 669 26.54 -1.38 0.76
CA SER A 669 26.15 -1.16 2.17
C SER A 669 24.78 -1.73 2.51
N ASN A 670 23.81 -1.67 1.59
CA ASN A 670 22.47 -2.22 1.75
C ASN A 670 21.91 -2.75 0.42
N PHE A 671 21.99 -4.06 0.20
CA PHE A 671 21.49 -4.71 -1.02
C PHE A 671 19.97 -4.59 -1.20
N SER A 672 19.22 -4.26 -0.14
CA SER A 672 17.77 -4.01 -0.19
C SER A 672 17.41 -2.58 -0.61
N ASN A 673 18.39 -1.75 -0.99
CA ASN A 673 18.15 -0.37 -1.40
C ASN A 673 17.57 -0.29 -2.83
N TYR A 674 16.26 -0.53 -2.96
CA TYR A 674 15.52 -0.48 -4.22
C TYR A 674 15.82 0.78 -5.04
N SER A 675 15.86 1.94 -4.40
CA SER A 675 16.05 3.21 -5.08
C SER A 675 17.43 3.31 -5.74
N SER A 676 18.48 2.74 -5.12
CA SER A 676 19.81 2.65 -5.74
C SER A 676 19.82 1.73 -6.96
N TRP A 677 19.17 0.57 -6.89
CA TRP A 677 19.02 -0.35 -8.02
C TRP A 677 18.25 0.29 -9.18
N HIS A 678 17.14 0.95 -8.86
CA HIS A 678 16.35 1.66 -9.85
C HIS A 678 17.15 2.81 -10.47
N TYR A 679 17.86 3.61 -9.68
CA TYR A 679 18.66 4.69 -10.22
C TYR A 679 19.80 4.20 -11.12
N ARG A 680 20.45 3.07 -10.79
CA ARG A 680 21.40 2.40 -11.72
C ARG A 680 20.76 2.11 -13.09
N SER A 681 19.52 1.63 -13.11
CA SER A 681 18.81 1.32 -14.36
C SER A 681 18.57 2.56 -15.24
N THR A 682 18.56 3.75 -14.64
CA THR A 682 18.46 5.03 -15.36
C THR A 682 19.82 5.60 -15.77
N LEU A 683 20.89 5.33 -15.01
CA LEU A 683 22.24 5.84 -15.28
C LEU A 683 22.96 5.06 -16.40
N LEU A 684 22.83 3.73 -16.42
CA LEU A 684 23.51 2.89 -17.41
C LEU A 684 23.14 3.26 -18.87
N PRO A 685 21.87 3.52 -19.23
CA PRO A 685 21.53 3.98 -20.59
C PRO A 685 22.17 5.31 -20.99
N LEU A 686 22.41 6.22 -20.04
CA LEU A 686 23.03 7.53 -20.29
C LEU A 686 24.53 7.40 -20.57
N LEU A 687 25.19 6.47 -19.87
CA LEU A 687 26.61 6.17 -20.03
C LEU A 687 26.91 5.34 -21.29
N PHE A 688 25.97 4.47 -21.67
CA PHE A 688 26.13 3.49 -22.73
C PHE A 688 25.01 3.61 -23.76
N ALA A 689 24.97 4.76 -24.44
CA ALA A 689 24.14 5.00 -25.63
C ALA A 689 24.43 3.93 -26.73
N PRO A 690 23.53 3.70 -27.71
CA PRO A 690 23.70 2.63 -28.69
C PRO A 690 24.85 2.92 -29.66
N GLN A 691 26.06 2.55 -29.25
CA GLN A 691 27.24 2.45 -30.11
C GLN A 691 27.27 1.05 -30.76
N PRO A 692 27.79 0.89 -31.99
CA PRO A 692 27.74 -0.37 -32.75
C PRO A 692 28.70 -1.48 -32.27
N ASP A 693 29.48 -1.23 -31.22
CA ASP A 693 30.65 -2.03 -30.87
C ASP A 693 30.51 -2.81 -29.54
N PRO A 694 31.43 -3.76 -29.25
CA PRO A 694 31.26 -4.83 -28.25
C PRO A 694 31.42 -4.55 -26.74
N PRO A 695 31.57 -3.31 -26.17
CA PRO A 695 31.75 -3.14 -24.72
C PRO A 695 30.57 -3.59 -23.85
N LYS A 696 29.39 -3.88 -24.43
CA LYS A 696 28.20 -4.31 -23.68
C LYS A 696 28.38 -5.61 -22.92
N ARG A 697 29.16 -6.57 -23.42
CA ARG A 697 29.19 -7.93 -22.84
C ARG A 697 29.89 -7.98 -21.48
N LEU A 698 31.02 -7.30 -21.33
CA LEU A 698 31.78 -7.29 -20.07
C LEU A 698 31.04 -6.52 -18.97
N LEU A 699 30.45 -5.37 -19.31
CA LEU A 699 29.62 -4.59 -18.40
C LEU A 699 28.38 -5.37 -17.94
N LEU A 700 27.67 -6.02 -18.87
CA LEU A 700 26.53 -6.87 -18.53
C LEU A 700 26.96 -8.02 -17.60
N CYS A 701 28.11 -8.64 -17.82
CA CYS A 701 28.63 -9.68 -16.92
C CYS A 701 28.85 -9.14 -15.48
N LEU A 702 29.43 -7.95 -15.34
CA LEU A 702 29.64 -7.31 -14.03
C LEU A 702 28.31 -6.97 -13.34
N GLU A 703 27.32 -6.44 -14.07
CA GLU A 703 25.99 -6.17 -13.52
C GLU A 703 25.26 -7.47 -13.14
N TYR A 704 25.40 -8.54 -13.93
CA TYR A 704 24.85 -9.85 -13.58
C TYR A 704 25.48 -10.42 -12.33
N GLU A 705 26.80 -10.28 -12.16
CA GLU A 705 27.51 -10.73 -10.96
C GLU A 705 27.07 -9.94 -9.72
N LEU A 706 26.91 -8.62 -9.84
CA LEU A 706 26.39 -7.76 -8.78
C LEU A 706 24.98 -8.20 -8.32
N VAL A 707 24.09 -8.46 -9.28
CA VAL A 707 22.73 -8.96 -9.00
C VAL A 707 22.76 -10.35 -8.39
N GLN A 708 23.56 -11.25 -8.94
CA GLN A 708 23.70 -12.61 -8.46
C GLN A 708 24.11 -12.61 -6.99
N ASN A 709 25.10 -11.81 -6.62
CA ASN A 709 25.55 -11.65 -5.24
C ASN A 709 24.43 -11.13 -4.31
N ALA A 710 23.62 -10.17 -4.78
CA ALA A 710 22.48 -9.65 -4.02
C ALA A 710 21.37 -10.70 -3.82
N VAL A 711 21.00 -11.41 -4.89
CA VAL A 711 19.97 -12.48 -4.87
C VAL A 711 20.37 -13.65 -3.98
N PHE A 712 21.64 -14.07 -4.01
CA PHE A 712 22.13 -15.12 -3.12
C PHE A 712 22.15 -14.69 -1.64
N THR A 713 22.26 -13.39 -1.37
CA THR A 713 22.28 -12.85 -0.01
C THR A 713 20.89 -12.79 0.60
N ASP A 714 19.89 -12.33 -0.17
CA ASP A 714 18.48 -12.38 0.22
C ASP A 714 17.57 -12.66 -1.00
N PRO A 715 17.20 -13.92 -1.25
CA PRO A 715 16.38 -14.27 -2.40
C PRO A 715 14.93 -13.76 -2.29
N ASN A 716 14.50 -13.30 -1.11
CA ASN A 716 13.17 -12.70 -0.94
C ASN A 716 13.17 -11.19 -1.21
N ASP A 717 14.34 -10.56 -1.34
CA ASP A 717 14.45 -9.14 -1.68
C ASP A 717 14.17 -8.90 -3.16
N GLN A 718 13.06 -8.24 -3.44
CA GLN A 718 12.60 -8.04 -4.81
C GLN A 718 13.45 -7.03 -5.60
N SER A 719 14.26 -6.20 -4.94
CA SER A 719 15.00 -5.10 -5.59
C SER A 719 16.01 -5.62 -6.60
N ALA A 720 16.81 -6.62 -6.19
CA ALA A 720 17.78 -7.26 -7.07
C ALA A 720 17.09 -8.02 -8.20
N TRP A 721 15.95 -8.66 -7.94
CA TRP A 721 15.16 -9.34 -8.97
C TRP A 721 14.54 -8.40 -10.00
N PHE A 722 14.08 -7.22 -9.60
CA PHE A 722 13.58 -6.22 -10.54
C PHE A 722 14.69 -5.67 -11.43
N TYR A 723 15.86 -5.41 -10.85
CA TYR A 723 17.02 -4.99 -11.62
C TYR A 723 17.52 -6.10 -12.56
N TYR A 724 17.51 -7.37 -12.12
CA TYR A 724 17.77 -8.54 -12.95
C TYR A 724 16.82 -8.62 -14.15
N ARG A 725 15.51 -8.46 -13.90
CA ARG A 725 14.48 -8.44 -14.94
C ARG A 725 14.72 -7.31 -15.93
N TRP A 726 15.12 -6.13 -15.46
CA TRP A 726 15.48 -5.01 -16.32
C TRP A 726 16.72 -5.31 -17.17
N LEU A 727 17.79 -5.89 -16.59
CA LEU A 727 19.01 -6.31 -17.30
C LEU A 727 18.74 -7.34 -18.41
N LEU A 728 17.81 -8.27 -18.19
CA LEU A 728 17.40 -9.28 -19.17
C LEU A 728 16.63 -8.71 -20.38
N GLY A 729 16.05 -7.51 -20.25
CA GLY A 729 15.34 -6.82 -21.32
C GLY A 729 14.12 -7.59 -21.89
N ARG A 730 13.77 -7.30 -23.16
CA ARG A 730 12.57 -7.81 -23.87
C ARG A 730 12.66 -9.28 -24.32
N GLY A 731 13.75 -10.00 -24.02
CA GLY A 731 13.94 -11.42 -24.37
C GLY A 731 13.05 -12.41 -23.58
N CYS A 732 12.23 -11.90 -22.66
CA CYS A 732 11.39 -12.71 -21.78
C CYS A 732 10.30 -13.52 -22.51
N LEU A 733 9.78 -13.05 -23.65
CA LEU A 733 8.67 -13.72 -24.34
C LEU A 733 9.05 -15.13 -24.84
N LEU A 734 10.27 -15.30 -25.38
CA LEU A 734 10.75 -16.62 -25.80
C LEU A 734 10.92 -17.55 -24.58
N THR A 735 11.47 -17.06 -23.48
CA THR A 735 11.59 -17.83 -22.23
C THR A 735 10.23 -18.23 -21.66
N VAL A 736 9.25 -17.32 -21.69
CA VAL A 736 7.87 -17.58 -21.25
C VAL A 736 7.21 -18.64 -22.13
N ILE A 737 7.37 -18.55 -23.45
CA ILE A 737 6.91 -19.58 -24.40
C ILE A 737 7.50 -20.95 -24.05
N LEU A 738 8.81 -21.01 -23.81
CA LEU A 738 9.50 -22.26 -23.47
C LEU A 738 9.06 -22.83 -22.10
N LEU A 739 8.76 -21.97 -21.13
CA LEU A 739 8.25 -22.39 -19.82
C LEU A 739 6.81 -22.90 -19.91
N MET A 740 5.92 -22.17 -20.60
CA MET A 740 4.54 -22.62 -20.85
C MET A 740 4.54 -23.99 -21.55
N ARG A 741 5.43 -24.16 -22.53
CA ARG A 741 5.64 -25.43 -23.23
C ARG A 741 6.05 -26.56 -22.29
N ALA A 742 6.97 -26.29 -21.36
CA ALA A 742 7.48 -27.30 -20.43
C ALA A 742 6.46 -27.68 -19.34
N LEU A 743 5.55 -26.77 -18.98
CA LEU A 743 4.54 -26.99 -17.94
C LEU A 743 3.31 -27.73 -18.46
N ASP A 744 2.65 -27.18 -19.49
CA ASP A 744 1.46 -27.78 -20.10
C ASP A 744 1.34 -27.34 -21.57
N PRO A 745 1.90 -28.12 -22.51
CA PRO A 745 1.95 -27.76 -23.93
C PRO A 745 0.57 -27.71 -24.61
N LEU A 746 -0.41 -28.45 -24.09
CA LEU A 746 -1.77 -28.48 -24.63
C LEU A 746 -2.67 -27.41 -23.99
N GLY A 747 -2.53 -27.19 -22.68
CA GLY A 747 -3.28 -26.16 -21.95
C GLY A 747 -2.92 -24.73 -22.37
N HIS A 748 -1.67 -24.48 -22.80
CA HIS A 748 -1.16 -23.15 -23.16
C HIS A 748 -0.97 -22.92 -24.66
N GLU A 749 -1.60 -23.73 -25.51
CA GLU A 749 -1.45 -23.65 -26.97
C GLU A 749 -1.82 -22.25 -27.52
N LYS A 750 -2.94 -21.67 -27.06
CA LYS A 750 -3.42 -20.37 -27.55
C LYS A 750 -2.51 -19.21 -27.15
N GLU A 751 -2.08 -19.17 -25.90
CA GLU A 751 -1.19 -18.14 -25.36
C GLU A 751 0.18 -18.19 -26.05
N THR A 752 0.70 -19.40 -26.23
CA THR A 752 1.99 -19.62 -26.90
C THR A 752 1.98 -19.08 -28.33
N LEU A 753 0.91 -19.35 -29.10
CA LEU A 753 0.74 -18.84 -30.45
C LEU A 753 0.63 -17.31 -30.50
N ALA A 754 -0.12 -16.71 -29.58
CA ALA A 754 -0.23 -15.26 -29.47
C ALA A 754 1.14 -14.62 -29.17
N HIS A 755 1.92 -15.22 -28.26
CA HIS A 755 3.26 -14.73 -27.93
C HIS A 755 4.23 -14.87 -29.10
N PHE A 756 4.16 -15.95 -29.89
CA PHE A 756 4.96 -16.06 -31.12
C PHE A 756 4.64 -14.95 -32.13
N HIS A 757 3.37 -14.56 -32.28
CA HIS A 757 2.98 -13.44 -33.13
C HIS A 757 3.63 -12.13 -32.65
N THR A 758 3.50 -11.81 -31.37
CA THR A 758 4.14 -10.63 -30.77
C THR A 758 5.66 -10.67 -30.93
N LEU A 759 6.29 -11.85 -30.76
CA LEU A 759 7.73 -12.02 -30.90
C LEU A 759 8.20 -11.73 -32.33
N LYS A 760 7.42 -12.13 -33.35
CA LYS A 760 7.70 -11.82 -34.77
C LYS A 760 7.56 -10.33 -35.09
N GLU A 761 6.59 -9.63 -34.50
CA GLU A 761 6.43 -8.18 -34.68
C GLU A 761 7.56 -7.39 -34.02
N VAL A 762 8.02 -7.84 -32.86
CA VAL A 762 9.01 -7.14 -32.03
C VAL A 762 10.46 -7.47 -32.43
N ASP A 763 10.73 -8.67 -32.94
CA ASP A 763 12.04 -9.10 -33.44
C ASP A 763 11.94 -9.66 -34.88
N PRO A 764 11.75 -8.78 -35.88
CA PRO A 764 11.55 -9.20 -37.26
C PRO A 764 12.79 -9.87 -37.87
N MET A 765 14.00 -9.61 -37.34
CA MET A 765 15.23 -10.24 -37.83
C MET A 765 15.27 -11.76 -37.61
N ARG A 766 14.49 -12.29 -36.65
CA ARG A 766 14.38 -13.73 -36.36
C ARG A 766 13.01 -14.31 -36.70
N SER A 767 12.19 -13.61 -37.49
CA SER A 767 10.81 -14.04 -37.74
C SER A 767 10.72 -15.45 -38.34
N ALA A 768 11.66 -15.83 -39.21
CA ALA A 768 11.76 -17.17 -39.78
C ALA A 768 12.01 -18.24 -38.71
N TYR A 769 12.97 -18.03 -37.82
CA TYR A 769 13.24 -18.92 -36.69
C TYR A 769 12.00 -19.10 -35.79
N TYR A 770 11.24 -18.04 -35.55
CA TYR A 770 10.00 -18.13 -34.77
C TYR A 770 8.86 -18.83 -35.53
N SER A 771 8.77 -18.69 -36.85
CA SER A 771 7.84 -19.46 -37.68
C SER A 771 8.14 -20.95 -37.60
N ASP A 772 9.41 -21.31 -37.66
CA ASP A 772 9.85 -22.70 -37.62
C ASP A 772 9.60 -23.32 -36.24
N LEU A 773 9.93 -22.60 -35.16
CA LEU A 773 9.66 -23.06 -33.80
C LEU A 773 8.16 -23.20 -33.51
N CYS A 774 7.35 -22.28 -34.03
CA CYS A 774 5.89 -22.34 -33.96
C CYS A 774 5.35 -23.58 -34.71
N SER A 775 5.83 -23.83 -35.94
CA SER A 775 5.48 -25.01 -36.74
C SER A 775 5.81 -26.30 -35.98
N LYS A 776 7.01 -26.38 -35.40
CA LYS A 776 7.44 -27.50 -34.56
C LYS A 776 6.47 -27.75 -33.40
N PHE A 777 6.07 -26.71 -32.67
CA PHE A 777 5.18 -26.85 -31.51
C PHE A 777 3.77 -27.31 -31.90
N MET A 778 3.25 -26.85 -33.04
CA MET A 778 1.96 -27.30 -33.58
C MET A 778 1.98 -28.79 -33.96
N ILE A 779 3.07 -29.25 -34.59
CA ILE A 779 3.27 -30.66 -34.96
C ILE A 779 3.32 -31.53 -33.71
N GLU A 780 4.19 -31.18 -32.76
CA GLU A 780 4.32 -31.90 -31.49
C GLU A 780 2.98 -31.95 -30.72
N ASN A 781 2.21 -30.86 -30.69
CA ASN A 781 0.88 -30.84 -30.06
C ASN A 781 -0.10 -31.79 -30.74
N THR A 782 -0.03 -31.88 -32.07
CA THR A 782 -0.92 -32.75 -32.83
C THR A 782 -0.56 -34.23 -32.60
N ILE A 783 0.74 -34.55 -32.56
CA ILE A 783 1.23 -35.88 -32.18
C ILE A 783 0.76 -36.26 -30.78
N LEU A 784 0.93 -35.36 -29.79
CA LEU A 784 0.47 -35.58 -28.42
C LEU A 784 -1.05 -35.84 -28.36
N LYS A 785 -1.85 -35.13 -29.17
CA LYS A 785 -3.31 -35.35 -29.26
C LYS A 785 -3.65 -36.71 -29.88
N MET A 786 -2.82 -37.23 -30.79
CA MET A 786 -3.04 -38.54 -31.45
C MET A 786 -2.78 -39.74 -30.53
N GLU A 787 -1.81 -39.66 -29.61
CA GLU A 787 -1.53 -40.75 -28.66
C GLU A 787 -2.78 -41.16 -27.86
N TYR A 788 -3.74 -40.25 -27.68
CA TYR A 788 -4.98 -40.51 -26.96
C TYR A 788 -6.14 -41.05 -27.82
N ALA A 789 -5.98 -41.18 -29.15
CA ALA A 789 -7.12 -41.34 -30.06
C ALA A 789 -7.10 -42.56 -31.02
N GLU A 790 -6.05 -43.40 -31.02
CA GLU A 790 -5.91 -44.55 -31.96
C GLU A 790 -6.12 -44.19 -33.46
N VAL A 791 -5.89 -42.94 -33.85
CA VAL A 791 -6.15 -42.46 -35.23
C VAL A 791 -4.89 -42.62 -36.09
N ARG A 792 -5.01 -43.29 -37.26
CA ARG A 792 -3.94 -43.43 -38.26
C ARG A 792 -3.92 -42.32 -39.33
N VAL A 793 -4.64 -41.23 -39.06
CA VAL A 793 -4.77 -40.05 -39.92
C VAL A 793 -4.14 -38.86 -39.20
N PHE A 794 -3.19 -38.21 -39.85
CA PHE A 794 -2.52 -37.01 -39.33
C PHE A 794 -2.87 -35.81 -40.21
N SER A 795 -3.61 -34.85 -39.66
CA SER A 795 -4.06 -33.67 -40.41
C SER A 795 -3.57 -32.39 -39.74
N LEU A 796 -2.91 -31.56 -40.53
CA LEU A 796 -2.38 -30.24 -40.18
C LEU A 796 -2.72 -29.20 -41.26
N SER A 797 -3.91 -29.30 -41.85
CA SER A 797 -4.36 -28.33 -42.86
C SER A 797 -4.59 -26.94 -42.26
N ASP A 798 -4.25 -25.89 -43.00
CA ASP A 798 -4.50 -24.48 -42.63
C ASP A 798 -3.88 -24.08 -41.28
N LYS A 799 -2.57 -24.32 -41.14
CA LYS A 799 -1.80 -24.04 -39.91
C LYS A 799 -0.63 -23.08 -40.11
N ASN A 800 -0.43 -22.55 -41.33
CA ASN A 800 0.69 -21.68 -41.68
C ASN A 800 2.06 -22.30 -41.35
N LEU A 801 2.20 -23.60 -41.56
CA LEU A 801 3.47 -24.31 -41.30
C LEU A 801 4.53 -23.88 -42.32
N SER A 802 5.70 -23.49 -41.83
CA SER A 802 6.90 -23.20 -42.65
C SER A 802 7.85 -24.38 -42.74
N MET A 803 7.75 -25.33 -41.80
CA MET A 803 8.58 -26.53 -41.76
C MET A 803 7.81 -27.75 -41.26
N LEU A 804 8.35 -28.93 -41.58
CA LEU A 804 7.86 -30.22 -41.12
C LEU A 804 8.95 -30.97 -40.34
N CYS A 805 8.63 -31.53 -39.17
CA CYS A 805 9.56 -32.25 -38.29
C CYS A 805 8.88 -33.39 -37.54
N HIS A 806 9.65 -34.15 -36.76
CA HIS A 806 9.17 -35.24 -35.90
C HIS A 806 8.39 -36.35 -36.62
N LEU A 807 8.69 -36.56 -37.91
CA LEU A 807 8.07 -37.60 -38.73
C LEU A 807 8.43 -39.02 -38.25
N ASP A 808 9.52 -39.18 -37.49
CA ASP A 808 9.88 -40.41 -36.81
C ASP A 808 8.82 -40.89 -35.80
N GLN A 809 7.93 -40.01 -35.35
CA GLN A 809 6.81 -40.35 -34.46
C GLN A 809 5.56 -40.81 -35.24
N LEU A 810 5.53 -40.66 -36.57
CA LEU A 810 4.35 -40.89 -37.41
C LEU A 810 4.43 -42.20 -38.24
N LEU A 811 5.31 -43.14 -37.87
CA LEU A 811 5.63 -44.34 -38.67
C LEU A 811 4.42 -45.24 -39.02
N LEU A 812 3.36 -45.19 -38.21
CA LEU A 812 2.15 -46.00 -38.36
C LEU A 812 1.00 -45.26 -39.05
N VAL A 813 1.18 -43.98 -39.38
CA VAL A 813 0.17 -43.16 -40.07
C VAL A 813 0.01 -43.63 -41.50
N THR A 814 -1.23 -43.77 -41.94
CA THR A 814 -1.58 -44.16 -43.31
C THR A 814 -2.03 -42.97 -44.14
N HIS A 815 -2.55 -41.91 -43.53
CA HIS A 815 -3.05 -40.72 -44.24
C HIS A 815 -2.48 -39.44 -43.64
N ILE A 816 -1.86 -38.60 -44.47
CA ILE A 816 -1.32 -37.30 -44.06
C ILE A 816 -1.97 -36.19 -44.89
N ASN A 817 -2.52 -35.18 -44.23
CA ASN A 817 -3.02 -33.96 -44.86
C ASN A 817 -2.25 -32.73 -44.36
N LEU A 818 -1.57 -32.04 -45.28
CA LEU A 818 -0.75 -30.85 -45.10
C LEU A 818 -1.25 -29.66 -45.94
N CYS A 819 -2.49 -29.70 -46.42
CA CYS A 819 -3.02 -28.71 -47.35
C CYS A 819 -3.05 -27.28 -46.76
N SER A 820 -2.91 -26.26 -47.62
CA SER A 820 -3.00 -24.84 -47.23
C SER A 820 -1.96 -24.45 -46.17
N ASN A 821 -0.68 -24.71 -46.45
CA ASN A 821 0.45 -24.31 -45.60
C ASN A 821 1.51 -23.54 -46.42
N GLN A 822 2.68 -23.28 -45.84
CA GLN A 822 3.77 -22.50 -46.46
C GLN A 822 5.02 -23.37 -46.67
N LEU A 823 4.82 -24.67 -46.94
CA LEU A 823 5.92 -25.61 -47.12
C LEU A 823 6.59 -25.39 -48.49
N VAL A 824 7.92 -25.34 -48.49
CA VAL A 824 8.73 -25.19 -49.72
C VAL A 824 9.31 -26.52 -50.19
N THR A 825 9.57 -27.43 -49.25
CA THR A 825 10.10 -28.76 -49.54
C THR A 825 9.50 -29.79 -48.58
N LEU A 826 9.52 -31.05 -49.00
CA LEU A 826 9.22 -32.19 -48.12
C LEU A 826 10.55 -32.79 -47.62
N PRO A 827 10.76 -32.90 -46.30
CA PRO A 827 12.02 -33.37 -45.74
C PRO A 827 12.25 -34.86 -46.06
N GLN A 828 13.51 -35.29 -46.17
CA GLN A 828 13.87 -36.69 -46.50
C GLN A 828 13.31 -37.72 -45.50
N GLN A 829 13.02 -37.29 -44.28
CA GLN A 829 12.40 -38.10 -43.24
C GLN A 829 10.98 -38.59 -43.62
N VAL A 830 10.32 -38.01 -44.62
CA VAL A 830 9.04 -38.53 -45.13
C VAL A 830 9.19 -39.97 -45.63
N ALA A 831 10.35 -40.33 -46.20
CA ALA A 831 10.64 -41.70 -46.62
C ALA A 831 10.61 -42.74 -45.48
N MET A 832 10.65 -42.31 -44.21
CA MET A 832 10.51 -43.22 -43.05
C MET A 832 9.07 -43.72 -42.85
N LEU A 833 8.08 -43.08 -43.46
CA LEU A 833 6.65 -43.36 -43.28
C LEU A 833 6.20 -44.57 -44.12
N GLN A 834 6.71 -45.75 -43.78
CA GLN A 834 6.52 -46.99 -44.56
C GLN A 834 5.06 -47.48 -44.62
N CYS A 835 4.19 -46.94 -43.76
CA CYS A 835 2.75 -47.23 -43.76
C CYS A 835 1.90 -46.21 -44.54
N LEU A 836 2.49 -45.12 -45.04
CA LEU A 836 1.76 -44.04 -45.70
C LEU A 836 1.11 -44.54 -47.00
N GLU A 837 -0.20 -44.32 -47.11
CA GLU A 837 -1.07 -44.68 -48.23
C GLU A 837 -1.50 -43.42 -49.00
N VAL A 838 -1.83 -42.33 -48.28
CA VAL A 838 -2.32 -41.09 -48.86
C VAL A 838 -1.55 -39.88 -48.34
N LEU A 839 -1.09 -39.01 -49.25
CA LEU A 839 -0.49 -37.71 -48.94
C LEU A 839 -1.21 -36.59 -49.69
N GLU A 840 -1.85 -35.69 -48.93
CA GLU A 840 -2.45 -34.46 -49.45
C GLU A 840 -1.56 -33.27 -49.04
N ALA A 841 -1.03 -32.53 -50.00
CA ALA A 841 -0.16 -31.37 -49.78
C ALA A 841 -0.49 -30.21 -50.73
N ASP A 842 -1.78 -30.01 -50.97
CA ASP A 842 -2.30 -28.97 -51.86
C ASP A 842 -2.08 -27.55 -51.29
N ASP A 843 -2.08 -26.54 -52.14
CA ASP A 843 -2.01 -25.12 -51.77
C ASP A 843 -0.82 -24.80 -50.84
N ASN A 844 0.37 -25.22 -51.27
CA ASN A 844 1.65 -24.93 -50.61
C ASN A 844 2.60 -24.24 -51.61
N THR A 845 3.89 -24.13 -51.28
CA THR A 845 4.93 -23.56 -52.15
C THR A 845 5.99 -24.61 -52.52
N ILE A 846 5.60 -25.88 -52.63
CA ILE A 846 6.56 -26.98 -52.79
C ILE A 846 7.23 -26.91 -54.16
N GLU A 847 8.55 -26.89 -54.17
CA GLU A 847 9.37 -26.87 -55.40
C GLU A 847 9.96 -28.24 -55.73
N THR A 848 10.25 -29.07 -54.73
CA THR A 848 10.92 -30.37 -54.90
C THR A 848 10.27 -31.49 -54.09
N LEU A 849 10.32 -32.72 -54.61
CA LEU A 849 9.76 -33.92 -53.96
C LEU A 849 10.83 -34.90 -53.46
N GLU A 850 12.06 -34.43 -53.19
CA GLU A 850 13.16 -35.31 -52.77
C GLU A 850 12.81 -36.21 -51.58
N GLY A 851 11.92 -35.80 -50.68
CA GLY A 851 11.48 -36.63 -49.55
C GLY A 851 10.51 -37.77 -49.89
N LEU A 852 9.95 -37.81 -51.11
CA LEU A 852 8.94 -38.80 -51.52
C LEU A 852 9.53 -39.96 -52.32
N HIS A 853 10.57 -40.60 -51.79
CA HIS A 853 11.16 -41.81 -52.38
C HIS A 853 10.95 -43.04 -51.48
N CYS A 854 10.96 -44.23 -52.07
CA CYS A 854 10.96 -45.53 -51.38
C CYS A 854 9.79 -45.73 -50.39
N LEU A 855 8.59 -45.28 -50.74
CA LEU A 855 7.37 -45.47 -49.94
C LEU A 855 6.56 -46.66 -50.51
N PRO A 856 6.63 -47.86 -49.90
CA PRO A 856 6.12 -49.09 -50.50
C PRO A 856 4.58 -49.20 -50.52
N ARG A 857 3.89 -48.36 -49.73
CA ARG A 857 2.43 -48.37 -49.58
C ARG A 857 1.72 -47.14 -50.13
N LEU A 858 2.46 -46.15 -50.65
CA LEU A 858 1.87 -44.90 -51.10
C LEU A 858 1.03 -45.16 -52.37
N GLU A 859 -0.26 -44.85 -52.30
CA GLU A 859 -1.26 -45.10 -53.34
C GLU A 859 -1.72 -43.79 -54.00
N GLU A 860 -1.88 -42.72 -53.22
CA GLU A 860 -2.41 -41.43 -53.66
C GLU A 860 -1.55 -40.24 -53.17
N VAL A 861 -1.21 -39.34 -54.09
CA VAL A 861 -0.51 -38.08 -53.81
C VAL A 861 -1.23 -36.92 -54.48
N SER A 862 -1.65 -35.93 -53.69
CA SER A 862 -2.20 -34.66 -54.18
C SER A 862 -1.24 -33.52 -53.87
N LEU A 863 -0.81 -32.80 -54.91
CA LEU A 863 0.15 -31.69 -54.87
C LEU A 863 -0.39 -30.48 -55.62
N LYS A 864 -1.72 -30.31 -55.66
CA LYS A 864 -2.38 -29.24 -56.41
C LYS A 864 -1.91 -27.86 -55.95
N ASN A 865 -1.77 -26.92 -56.90
CA ASN A 865 -1.39 -25.52 -56.64
C ASN A 865 -0.07 -25.38 -55.86
N ASN A 866 1.00 -26.04 -56.32
CA ASN A 866 2.37 -25.88 -55.82
C ASN A 866 3.29 -25.25 -56.90
N GLN A 867 4.60 -25.22 -56.67
CA GLN A 867 5.58 -24.57 -57.55
C GLN A 867 6.51 -25.57 -58.27
N ILE A 868 6.03 -26.81 -58.48
CA ILE A 868 6.80 -27.87 -59.15
C ILE A 868 6.93 -27.51 -60.64
N SER A 869 8.16 -27.32 -61.11
CA SER A 869 8.41 -26.76 -62.44
C SER A 869 9.03 -27.74 -63.44
N LYS A 870 9.77 -28.76 -63.01
CA LYS A 870 10.45 -29.71 -63.90
C LYS A 870 9.95 -31.14 -63.69
N VAL A 871 9.94 -31.92 -64.77
CA VAL A 871 9.62 -33.36 -64.69
C VAL A 871 10.64 -34.13 -63.85
N SER A 872 11.90 -33.68 -63.84
CA SER A 872 12.94 -34.26 -62.98
C SER A 872 12.58 -34.22 -61.49
N ASP A 873 11.79 -33.23 -61.06
CA ASP A 873 11.43 -33.06 -59.66
C ASP A 873 10.43 -34.14 -59.19
N LEU A 874 9.82 -34.87 -60.15
CA LEU A 874 8.91 -36.01 -59.91
C LEU A 874 9.64 -37.36 -59.85
N LEU A 875 10.94 -37.42 -60.17
CA LEU A 875 11.75 -38.66 -60.14
C LEU A 875 11.62 -39.46 -58.83
N PRO A 876 11.55 -38.84 -57.63
CA PRO A 876 11.38 -39.57 -56.38
C PRO A 876 10.15 -40.48 -56.37
N LEU A 877 9.04 -40.04 -56.97
CA LEU A 877 7.77 -40.79 -57.01
C LEU A 877 7.89 -42.09 -57.81
N ALA A 878 8.81 -42.18 -58.78
CA ALA A 878 9.03 -43.39 -59.59
C ALA A 878 9.51 -44.58 -58.76
N THR A 879 10.02 -44.33 -57.55
CA THR A 879 10.46 -45.36 -56.60
C THR A 879 9.34 -45.90 -55.70
N CYS A 880 8.10 -45.40 -55.85
CA CYS A 880 6.93 -45.80 -55.07
C CYS A 880 6.08 -46.80 -55.86
N PRO A 881 6.18 -48.13 -55.58
CA PRO A 881 5.66 -49.18 -56.48
C PRO A 881 4.13 -49.28 -56.53
N LYS A 882 3.43 -48.67 -55.58
CA LYS A 882 1.96 -48.73 -55.46
C LYS A 882 1.25 -47.44 -55.85
N LEU A 883 1.99 -46.43 -56.32
CA LEU A 883 1.40 -45.14 -56.64
C LEU A 883 0.48 -45.28 -57.87
N THR A 884 -0.81 -45.02 -57.67
CA THR A 884 -1.85 -45.15 -58.70
C THR A 884 -2.53 -43.82 -59.02
N ARG A 885 -2.52 -42.86 -58.09
CA ARG A 885 -3.16 -41.55 -58.25
C ARG A 885 -2.19 -40.41 -57.97
N LEU A 886 -2.15 -39.45 -58.90
CA LEU A 886 -1.33 -38.24 -58.77
C LEU A 886 -2.09 -37.01 -59.28
N ASP A 887 -2.26 -36.01 -58.41
CA ASP A 887 -2.82 -34.70 -58.78
C ASP A 887 -1.73 -33.61 -58.75
N LEU A 888 -1.47 -33.01 -59.91
CA LEU A 888 -0.50 -31.93 -60.10
C LEU A 888 -1.16 -30.64 -60.60
N ARG A 889 -2.49 -30.55 -60.66
CA ARG A 889 -3.19 -29.38 -61.22
C ARG A 889 -2.69 -28.07 -60.62
N GLY A 890 -2.48 -27.07 -61.47
CA GLY A 890 -2.00 -25.75 -61.02
C GLY A 890 -0.50 -25.65 -60.74
N ASN A 891 0.30 -26.69 -61.02
CA ASN A 891 1.76 -26.60 -60.99
C ASN A 891 2.33 -26.19 -62.37
N PRO A 892 3.45 -25.45 -62.43
CA PRO A 892 4.09 -25.10 -63.70
C PRO A 892 4.47 -26.29 -64.60
N VAL A 893 4.77 -27.47 -64.03
CA VAL A 893 5.11 -28.69 -64.77
C VAL A 893 3.97 -29.21 -65.68
N THR A 894 2.72 -28.79 -65.47
CA THR A 894 1.56 -29.37 -66.17
C THR A 894 1.34 -28.80 -67.58
N VAL A 895 2.02 -27.71 -67.96
CA VAL A 895 1.69 -26.94 -69.16
C VAL A 895 2.08 -27.65 -70.47
N LYS A 896 3.07 -28.58 -70.50
CA LYS A 896 3.49 -29.31 -71.73
C LYS A 896 4.13 -30.72 -71.52
N ASN A 897 4.01 -31.36 -70.36
CA ASN A 897 4.83 -32.55 -70.02
C ASN A 897 4.04 -33.86 -69.81
N GLN A 898 2.76 -33.94 -70.23
CA GLN A 898 1.91 -35.12 -69.96
C GLN A 898 2.52 -36.45 -70.44
N ALA A 899 3.10 -36.47 -71.65
CA ALA A 899 3.73 -37.68 -72.19
C ALA A 899 4.98 -38.09 -71.40
N GLU A 900 5.83 -37.13 -71.04
CA GLU A 900 7.05 -37.35 -70.26
C GLU A 900 6.75 -37.82 -68.83
N ILE A 901 5.71 -37.28 -68.19
CA ILE A 901 5.26 -37.68 -66.86
C ILE A 901 4.68 -39.11 -66.90
N SER A 902 3.92 -39.44 -67.94
CA SER A 902 3.34 -40.78 -68.11
C SER A 902 4.42 -41.84 -68.40
N GLU A 903 5.48 -41.47 -69.12
CA GLU A 903 6.65 -42.34 -69.35
C GLU A 903 7.46 -42.55 -68.06
N LEU A 904 7.61 -41.50 -67.24
CA LEU A 904 8.31 -41.56 -65.96
C LEU A 904 7.56 -42.40 -64.91
N LEU A 905 6.23 -42.31 -64.88
CA LEU A 905 5.37 -42.93 -63.87
C LEU A 905 4.30 -43.83 -64.53
N PRO A 906 4.69 -45.00 -65.09
CA PRO A 906 3.80 -45.85 -65.86
C PRO A 906 2.74 -46.59 -65.01
N SER A 907 2.88 -46.59 -63.67
CA SER A 907 1.96 -47.26 -62.74
C SER A 907 0.69 -46.45 -62.44
N LEU A 908 0.60 -45.20 -62.87
CA LEU A 908 -0.52 -44.31 -62.58
C LEU A 908 -1.78 -44.72 -63.35
N THR A 909 -2.88 -44.93 -62.63
CA THR A 909 -4.23 -45.12 -63.19
C THR A 909 -5.00 -43.82 -63.34
N GLU A 910 -4.67 -42.81 -62.54
CA GLU A 910 -5.33 -41.50 -62.51
C GLU A 910 -4.27 -40.40 -62.36
N LEU A 911 -4.08 -39.62 -63.42
CA LEU A 911 -3.17 -38.48 -63.46
C LEU A 911 -3.97 -37.21 -63.77
N LEU A 912 -3.98 -36.26 -62.85
CA LEU A 912 -4.65 -34.96 -62.99
C LEU A 912 -3.60 -33.86 -63.20
N LEU A 913 -3.71 -33.12 -64.32
CA LEU A 913 -2.75 -32.09 -64.76
C LEU A 913 -3.43 -30.72 -64.94
#